data_AF-A0A7D9H649-F1
#
_entry.id   AF-A0A7D9H649-F1
#
_cell.length_a   1.000
_cell.length_b   1.000
_cell.length_c   1.000
_cell.angle_alpha   90.00
_cell.angle_beta   90.00
_cell.angle_gamma   90.00
#
_symmetry.space_group_name_H-M   'P 1'
#
loop_
_entity.id
_entity.type
_entity.pdbx_description
1 polymer ?
#
loop_
_entity_poly.entity_id
_entity_poly.type
_entity_poly.pdbx_seq_one_letter_code
_entity_poly.pdbx_strand_id
1 'polypeptide(L)'
;ELDTAHNDINDLKNRLLSFKAMELEIKNLKILLVQKNNKIGSLEEQVKAEQSEKMDLVYEQEKYQKEIDEERNHSMEEISKLRAELDNINEIVRLNEKGAEENLKVRLEQEKMLLIKQQDHDTHAYQRLLDEYHRLESHCEKLEILISEIPEDHGYGSVRSTSSDKVDVALVLKLQHKLAEIEREKSRLQKRLDDIEMSPRAENAENTARDIIKMGELELSNSTLKSQVLELSNSIEEGSARKQLTEQLQTMQNELDRRTEEIVQLKSVLASQTDNMKSFVSSRSRTGEYINEDGELALAYETQKTINKQLELELQDEKVRYKAHEKEYKLEIDKLRDDNERQQRILSANLQATPQSQTEAYMKMEITRLTNENLNLTDANDSLTENVRKLKKQVKLLMKQLKDHGVKKKDREYLGMFAFKAGDEPAIAKTLVIELKPRVAVTLLPGLPAYIMFMCIRHTDYINDDEKVKALLSAFTNSVKKVIKKRYDDFETIALWLSNTLRLIHCMKQYSGDKAFQTKNTRKQNDQRLRYFDLSEYRQLLSDIAVWIYQALIRHLEEKIQPLVVPAILEHEEVQGISGGKPGFRKRASSVESPKEMVKPTTALLQELTTQQKILTFYGVDPEIVLQPIIQAAHLLQARKNEEDVDSVCEMCSALTPLQICKILNLYTPVDEFEQRVPVTFIRKVQTKLKEKQTLLMDIKYFYPVRFVYNPSIICLEDIDVPDVLKLHMLEKI
;
A
#
# COMPACT_ATOMS: atom_id res chain seq x y z
N GLU A 1 -90.84 63.81 -38.57
CA GLU A 1 -90.58 62.62 -39.41
C GLU A 1 -89.10 62.42 -39.70
N LEU A 2 -88.35 63.44 -40.15
CA LEU A 2 -86.90 63.34 -40.38
C LEU A 2 -86.05 63.13 -39.11
N ASP A 3 -86.33 63.85 -38.02
CA ASP A 3 -85.57 63.71 -36.77
C ASP A 3 -85.79 62.36 -36.08
N THR A 4 -87.00 61.82 -36.17
CA THR A 4 -87.35 60.47 -35.69
C THR A 4 -86.57 59.40 -36.47
N ALA A 5 -86.50 59.52 -37.80
CA ALA A 5 -85.73 58.60 -38.62
C ALA A 5 -84.21 58.70 -38.34
N HIS A 6 -83.70 59.89 -38.01
CA HIS A 6 -82.28 60.08 -37.66
C HIS A 6 -81.93 59.41 -36.33
N ASN A 7 -82.81 59.53 -35.33
CA ASN A 7 -82.63 58.84 -34.05
C ASN A 7 -82.69 57.31 -34.19
N ASP A 8 -83.63 56.79 -34.99
CA ASP A 8 -83.71 55.35 -35.26
C ASP A 8 -82.46 54.81 -35.97
N ILE A 9 -81.89 55.59 -36.90
CA ILE A 9 -80.63 55.24 -37.58
C ILE A 9 -79.45 55.21 -36.60
N ASN A 10 -79.39 56.15 -35.65
CA ASN A 10 -78.32 56.19 -34.65
C ASN A 10 -78.45 55.02 -33.64
N ASP A 11 -79.66 54.67 -33.23
CA ASP A 11 -79.90 53.49 -32.39
C ASP A 11 -79.54 52.18 -33.11
N LEU A 12 -79.86 52.07 -34.40
CA LEU A 12 -79.44 50.94 -35.23
C LEU A 12 -77.92 50.86 -35.38
N LYS A 13 -77.22 51.99 -35.54
CA LYS A 13 -75.74 52.03 -35.57
C LYS A 13 -75.13 51.59 -34.24
N ASN A 14 -75.68 52.04 -33.11
CA ASN A 14 -75.19 51.66 -31.78
C ASN A 14 -75.40 50.16 -31.52
N ARG A 15 -76.57 49.62 -31.91
CA ARG A 15 -76.82 48.16 -31.87
C ARG A 15 -75.86 47.39 -32.75
N LEU A 16 -75.57 47.88 -33.96
CA LEU A 16 -74.61 47.25 -34.87
C LEU A 16 -73.18 47.22 -34.29
N LEU A 17 -72.75 48.30 -33.63
CA LEU A 17 -71.44 48.35 -32.96
C LEU A 17 -71.36 47.35 -31.80
N SER A 18 -72.41 47.25 -30.98
CA SER A 18 -72.51 46.26 -29.91
C SER A 18 -72.47 44.82 -30.46
N PHE A 19 -73.18 44.54 -31.56
CA PHE A 19 -73.13 43.24 -32.23
C PHE A 19 -71.72 42.90 -32.72
N LYS A 20 -71.00 43.86 -33.31
CA LYS A 20 -69.61 43.65 -33.76
C LYS A 20 -68.66 43.37 -32.59
N ALA A 21 -68.86 44.03 -31.45
CA ALA A 21 -68.07 43.78 -30.25
C ALA A 21 -68.30 42.36 -29.70
N MET A 22 -69.56 41.92 -29.62
CA MET A 22 -69.89 40.53 -29.25
C MET A 22 -69.32 39.52 -30.25
N GLU A 23 -69.33 39.82 -31.55
CA GLU A 23 -68.77 38.93 -32.57
C GLU A 23 -67.25 38.74 -32.40
N LEU A 24 -66.53 39.80 -32.01
CA LEU A 24 -65.11 39.74 -31.70
C LEU A 24 -64.84 38.92 -30.43
N GLU A 25 -65.65 39.11 -29.40
CA GLU A 25 -65.55 38.37 -28.14
C GLU A 25 -65.81 36.88 -28.34
N ILE A 26 -66.82 36.52 -29.15
CA ILE A 26 -67.08 35.14 -29.55
C ILE A 26 -65.89 34.53 -30.29
N LYS A 27 -65.22 35.28 -31.17
CA LYS A 27 -64.00 34.80 -31.85
C LYS A 27 -62.86 34.55 -30.87
N ASN A 28 -62.65 35.45 -29.91
CA ASN A 28 -61.62 35.29 -28.88
C ASN A 28 -61.90 34.08 -27.97
N LEU A 29 -63.15 33.91 -27.54
CA LEU A 29 -63.57 32.75 -26.75
C LEU A 29 -63.39 31.43 -27.51
N LYS A 30 -63.67 31.40 -28.82
CA LYS A 30 -63.39 30.22 -29.66
C LYS A 30 -61.91 29.87 -29.71
N ILE A 31 -61.03 30.86 -29.87
CA ILE A 31 -59.58 30.64 -29.88
C ILE A 31 -59.11 30.09 -28.53
N LEU A 32 -59.58 30.68 -27.43
CA LEU A 32 -59.25 30.22 -26.08
C LEU A 32 -59.72 28.77 -25.84
N LEU A 33 -60.91 28.43 -26.33
CA LEU A 33 -61.48 27.08 -26.21
C LEU A 33 -60.66 26.05 -26.98
N VAL A 34 -60.18 26.39 -28.18
CA VAL A 34 -59.25 25.53 -28.95
C VAL A 34 -57.93 25.33 -28.20
N GLN A 35 -57.35 26.40 -27.64
CA GLN A 35 -56.12 26.30 -26.85
C GLN A 35 -56.30 25.41 -25.60
N LYS A 36 -57.42 25.55 -24.90
CA LYS A 36 -57.75 24.71 -23.74
C LYS A 36 -57.95 23.24 -24.14
N ASN A 37 -58.64 22.96 -25.25
CA ASN A 37 -58.83 21.60 -25.76
C ASN A 37 -57.49 20.96 -26.15
N ASN A 38 -56.60 21.69 -26.81
CA ASN A 38 -55.25 21.19 -27.12
C ASN A 38 -54.46 20.89 -25.84
N LYS A 39 -54.59 21.72 -24.80
CA LYS A 39 -53.92 21.47 -23.53
C LYS A 39 -54.49 20.24 -22.81
N ILE A 40 -55.80 20.03 -22.85
CA ILE A 40 -56.45 18.83 -22.31
C ILE A 40 -55.91 17.58 -23.01
N GLY A 41 -55.84 17.56 -24.35
CA GLY A 41 -55.27 16.44 -25.10
C GLY A 41 -53.83 16.12 -24.71
N SER A 42 -52.98 17.15 -24.53
CA SER A 42 -51.60 16.94 -24.07
C SER A 42 -51.50 16.36 -22.66
N LEU A 43 -52.43 16.72 -21.77
CA LEU A 43 -52.46 16.19 -20.40
C LEU A 43 -52.99 14.75 -20.39
N GLU A 44 -53.97 14.42 -21.23
CA GLU A 44 -54.47 13.04 -21.37
C GLU A 44 -53.40 12.09 -21.92
N GLU A 45 -52.57 12.55 -22.86
CA GLU A 45 -51.42 11.77 -23.35
C GLU A 45 -50.36 11.56 -22.26
N GLN A 46 -50.04 12.59 -21.48
CA GLN A 46 -49.10 12.47 -20.36
C GLN A 46 -49.62 11.48 -19.30
N VAL A 47 -50.89 11.57 -18.91
CA VAL A 47 -51.48 10.65 -17.94
C VAL A 47 -51.44 9.20 -18.43
N LYS A 48 -51.69 8.96 -19.73
CA LYS A 48 -51.58 7.60 -20.30
C LYS A 48 -50.14 7.09 -20.30
N ALA A 49 -49.17 7.94 -20.61
CA ALA A 49 -47.76 7.57 -20.57
C ALA A 49 -47.32 7.20 -19.15
N GLU A 50 -47.68 8.03 -18.16
CA GLU A 50 -47.37 7.78 -16.74
C GLU A 50 -48.06 6.51 -16.21
N GLN A 51 -49.29 6.22 -16.66
CA GLN A 51 -49.99 4.98 -16.30
C GLN A 51 -49.29 3.73 -16.87
N SER A 52 -48.77 3.81 -18.10
CA SER A 52 -48.00 2.72 -18.71
C SER A 52 -46.70 2.47 -17.96
N GLU A 53 -45.95 3.53 -17.66
CA GLU A 53 -44.68 3.44 -16.93
C GLU A 53 -44.89 2.87 -15.52
N LYS A 54 -45.96 3.27 -14.83
CA LYS A 54 -46.32 2.70 -13.54
C LYS A 54 -46.61 1.20 -13.61
N MET A 55 -47.26 0.72 -14.67
CA MET A 55 -47.53 -0.71 -14.85
C MET A 55 -46.24 -1.51 -15.06
N ASP A 56 -45.29 -0.97 -15.82
CA ASP A 56 -43.98 -1.61 -16.05
C ASP A 56 -43.18 -1.69 -14.74
N LEU A 57 -43.17 -0.62 -13.94
CA LEU A 57 -42.50 -0.60 -12.65
C LEU A 57 -43.08 -1.60 -11.64
N VAL A 58 -44.41 -1.78 -11.62
CA VAL A 58 -45.06 -2.79 -10.75
C VAL A 58 -44.67 -4.20 -11.19
N TYR A 59 -44.62 -4.47 -12.49
CA TYR A 59 -44.20 -5.77 -13.01
C TYR A 59 -42.74 -6.09 -12.69
N GLU A 60 -41.83 -5.11 -12.81
CA GLU A 60 -40.44 -5.28 -12.39
C GLU A 60 -40.33 -5.52 -10.89
N GLN A 61 -41.09 -4.78 -10.06
CA GLN A 61 -41.09 -4.96 -8.61
C GLN A 61 -41.54 -6.37 -8.19
N GLU A 62 -42.60 -6.91 -8.81
CA GLU A 62 -43.06 -8.28 -8.54
C GLU A 62 -42.02 -9.33 -8.95
N LYS A 63 -41.32 -9.10 -10.07
CA LYS A 63 -40.25 -9.98 -10.53
C LYS A 63 -39.07 -9.99 -9.54
N TYR A 64 -38.62 -8.82 -9.10
CA TYR A 64 -37.54 -8.69 -8.11
C TYR A 64 -37.91 -9.34 -6.77
N GLN A 65 -39.15 -9.17 -6.32
CA GLN A 65 -39.61 -9.80 -5.09
C GLN A 65 -39.54 -11.33 -5.17
N LYS A 66 -39.92 -11.89 -6.33
CA LYS A 66 -39.86 -13.33 -6.56
C LYS A 66 -38.42 -13.88 -6.59
N GLU A 67 -37.50 -13.16 -7.23
CA GLU A 67 -36.07 -13.52 -7.24
C GLU A 67 -35.48 -13.54 -5.82
N ILE A 68 -35.83 -12.55 -4.98
CA ILE A 68 -35.41 -12.49 -3.57
C ILE A 68 -35.96 -13.68 -2.77
N ASP A 69 -37.23 -14.04 -2.97
CA ASP A 69 -37.85 -15.15 -2.25
C ASP A 69 -37.24 -16.52 -2.67
N GLU A 70 -36.87 -16.68 -3.95
CA GLU A 70 -36.16 -17.87 -4.44
C GLU A 70 -34.75 -18.00 -3.83
N GLU A 71 -33.97 -16.91 -3.79
CA GLU A 71 -32.64 -16.89 -3.17
C GLU A 71 -32.70 -17.17 -1.66
N ARG A 72 -33.69 -16.62 -0.97
CA ARG A 72 -33.91 -16.85 0.46
C ARG A 72 -34.23 -18.32 0.74
N ASN A 73 -35.07 -18.95 -0.08
CA ASN A 73 -35.40 -20.36 0.05
C ASN A 73 -34.18 -21.26 -0.18
N HIS A 74 -33.38 -20.96 -1.21
CA HIS A 74 -32.15 -21.69 -1.48
C HIS A 74 -31.17 -21.61 -0.29
N SER A 75 -30.99 -20.40 0.26
CA SER A 75 -30.11 -20.16 1.41
C SER A 75 -30.58 -20.92 2.66
N MET A 76 -31.88 -20.98 2.91
CA MET A 76 -32.42 -21.77 4.05
C MET A 76 -32.16 -23.27 3.88
N GLU A 77 -32.28 -23.80 2.67
CA GLU A 77 -32.05 -25.22 2.40
C GLU A 77 -30.57 -25.58 2.60
N GLU A 78 -29.66 -24.71 2.19
CA GLU A 78 -28.21 -24.88 2.36
C GLU A 78 -27.81 -24.83 3.85
N ILE A 79 -28.37 -23.88 4.61
CA ILE A 79 -28.18 -23.81 6.06
C ILE A 79 -28.66 -25.09 6.75
N SER A 80 -29.77 -25.67 6.30
CA SER A 80 -30.28 -26.92 6.85
C SER A 80 -29.34 -28.10 6.57
N LYS A 81 -28.74 -28.17 5.38
CA LYS A 81 -27.78 -29.22 5.01
C LYS A 81 -26.50 -29.12 5.82
N LEU A 82 -25.94 -27.91 5.94
CA LEU A 82 -24.72 -27.66 6.71
C LEU A 82 -24.89 -27.98 8.20
N ARG A 83 -26.08 -27.71 8.77
CA ARG A 83 -26.37 -28.09 10.17
C ARG A 83 -26.37 -29.60 10.35
N ALA A 84 -26.97 -30.36 9.44
CA ALA A 84 -26.99 -31.82 9.51
C ALA A 84 -25.57 -32.43 9.37
N GLU A 85 -24.73 -31.85 8.51
CA GLU A 85 -23.33 -32.27 8.37
C GLU A 85 -22.51 -31.97 9.63
N LEU A 86 -22.72 -30.80 10.25
CA LEU A 86 -22.06 -30.43 11.49
C LEU A 86 -22.41 -31.39 12.63
N ASP A 87 -23.68 -31.76 12.76
CA ASP A 87 -24.12 -32.73 13.77
C ASP A 87 -23.48 -34.11 13.56
N ASN A 88 -23.34 -34.55 12.31
CA ASN A 88 -22.68 -35.82 11.97
C ASN A 88 -21.18 -35.80 12.31
N ILE A 89 -20.48 -34.71 12.00
CA ILE A 89 -19.05 -34.55 12.31
C ILE A 89 -18.83 -34.55 13.84
N ASN A 90 -19.69 -33.85 14.59
CA ASN A 90 -19.60 -33.81 16.05
C ASN A 90 -19.77 -35.20 16.68
N GLU A 91 -20.65 -36.04 16.13
CA GLU A 91 -20.84 -37.42 16.58
C GLU A 91 -19.57 -38.27 16.35
N ILE A 92 -18.94 -38.13 15.17
CA ILE A 92 -17.70 -38.86 14.82
C ILE A 92 -16.54 -38.45 15.74
N VAL A 93 -16.38 -37.15 16.01
CA VAL A 93 -15.32 -36.65 16.90
C VAL A 93 -15.49 -37.22 18.30
N ARG A 94 -16.71 -37.21 18.84
CA ARG A 94 -17.00 -37.75 20.18
C ARG A 94 -16.67 -39.25 20.29
N LEU A 95 -16.95 -40.04 19.26
CA LEU A 95 -16.61 -41.48 19.24
C LEU A 95 -15.09 -41.70 19.22
N ASN A 96 -14.36 -40.89 18.46
CA ASN A 96 -12.90 -40.98 18.38
C ASN A 96 -12.21 -40.57 19.68
N GLU A 97 -12.68 -39.52 20.35
CA GLU A 97 -12.15 -39.10 21.65
C GLU A 97 -12.28 -40.21 22.69
N LYS A 98 -13.46 -40.85 22.77
CA LYS A 98 -13.68 -41.96 23.70
C LYS A 98 -12.76 -43.15 23.41
N GLY A 99 -12.55 -43.48 22.13
CA GLY A 99 -11.62 -44.54 21.73
C GLY A 99 -10.16 -44.21 22.03
N ALA A 100 -9.76 -42.94 21.91
CA ALA A 100 -8.41 -42.48 22.25
C ALA A 100 -8.15 -42.54 23.76
N GLU A 101 -9.12 -42.13 24.59
CA GLU A 101 -9.02 -42.18 26.05
C GLU A 101 -8.86 -43.62 26.57
N GLU A 102 -9.64 -44.57 26.06
CA GLU A 102 -9.54 -45.98 26.46
C GLU A 102 -8.16 -46.56 26.11
N ASN A 103 -7.64 -46.25 24.92
CA ASN A 103 -6.30 -46.69 24.51
C ASN A 103 -5.19 -46.06 25.36
N LEU A 104 -5.31 -44.78 25.70
CA LEU A 104 -4.33 -44.10 26.55
C LEU A 104 -4.30 -44.74 27.94
N LYS A 105 -5.48 -45.06 28.49
CA LYS A 105 -5.61 -45.69 29.80
C LYS A 105 -4.95 -47.07 29.84
N VAL A 106 -5.10 -47.88 28.79
CA VAL A 106 -4.44 -49.20 28.69
C VAL A 106 -2.91 -49.06 28.65
N ARG A 107 -2.37 -48.11 27.88
CA ARG A 107 -0.92 -47.89 27.81
C ARG A 107 -0.34 -47.42 29.14
N LEU A 108 -1.03 -46.52 29.83
CA LEU A 108 -0.58 -46.00 31.13
C LEU A 108 -0.46 -47.12 32.17
N GLU A 109 -1.43 -48.05 32.19
CA GLU A 109 -1.40 -49.16 33.15
C GLU A 109 -0.27 -50.15 32.82
N GLN A 110 0.04 -50.37 31.53
CA GLN A 110 1.18 -51.19 31.11
C GLN A 110 2.52 -50.59 31.52
N GLU A 111 2.70 -49.29 31.34
CA GLU A 111 3.93 -48.58 31.69
C GLU A 111 4.17 -48.56 33.20
N LYS A 112 3.10 -48.36 33.98
CA LYS A 112 3.13 -48.47 35.44
C LYS A 112 3.61 -49.85 35.92
N MET A 113 3.15 -50.92 35.27
CA MET A 113 3.59 -52.29 35.60
C MET A 113 5.07 -52.54 35.30
N LEU A 114 5.62 -51.91 34.24
CA LEU A 114 7.05 -52.00 33.93
C LEU A 114 7.90 -51.23 34.93
N LEU A 115 7.45 -50.05 35.35
CA LEU A 115 8.16 -49.23 36.33
C LEU A 115 8.32 -49.95 37.68
N ILE A 116 7.26 -50.62 38.13
CA ILE A 116 7.29 -51.43 39.35
C ILE A 116 8.33 -52.55 39.25
N LYS A 117 8.39 -53.26 38.11
CA LYS A 117 9.40 -54.33 37.91
C LYS A 117 10.82 -53.79 37.90
N GLN A 118 11.04 -52.61 37.32
CA GLN A 118 12.35 -51.96 37.31
C GLN A 118 12.79 -51.61 38.74
N GLN A 119 11.88 -51.02 39.52
CA GLN A 119 12.14 -50.67 40.92
C GLN A 119 12.48 -51.90 41.77
N ASP A 120 11.75 -53.00 41.58
CA ASP A 120 12.07 -54.27 42.25
C ASP A 120 13.47 -54.74 41.87
N HIS A 121 13.84 -54.66 40.58
CA HIS A 121 15.16 -55.09 40.10
C HIS A 121 16.30 -54.26 40.70
N ASP A 122 16.13 -52.94 40.75
CA ASP A 122 17.11 -52.02 41.33
C ASP A 122 17.27 -52.27 42.84
N THR A 123 16.17 -52.53 43.55
CA THR A 123 16.19 -52.88 44.97
C THR A 123 17.03 -54.14 45.23
N HIS A 124 16.87 -55.17 44.39
CA HIS A 124 17.70 -56.38 44.47
C HIS A 124 19.17 -56.13 44.11
N ALA A 125 19.44 -55.23 43.16
CA ALA A 125 20.81 -54.87 42.80
C ALA A 125 21.53 -54.13 43.95
N TYR A 126 20.84 -53.20 44.62
CA TYR A 126 21.35 -52.51 45.80
C TYR A 126 21.66 -53.48 46.94
N GLN A 127 20.78 -54.45 47.19
CA GLN A 127 21.01 -55.46 48.23
C GLN A 127 22.31 -56.24 47.99
N ARG A 128 22.57 -56.65 46.74
CA ARG A 128 23.80 -57.37 46.36
C ARG A 128 25.06 -56.54 46.56
N LEU A 129 25.02 -55.25 46.21
CA LEU A 129 26.15 -54.35 46.36
C LEU A 129 26.50 -54.13 47.84
N LEU A 130 25.47 -54.09 48.70
CA LEU A 130 25.64 -53.96 50.14
C LEU A 130 26.33 -55.21 50.74
N ASP A 131 25.94 -56.41 50.30
CA ASP A 131 26.59 -57.65 50.71
C ASP A 131 28.07 -57.70 50.28
N GLU A 132 28.37 -57.19 49.09
CA GLU A 132 29.74 -57.12 48.55
C GLU A 132 30.59 -56.10 49.32
N TYR A 133 30.01 -54.94 49.67
CA TYR A 133 30.64 -53.94 50.52
C TYR A 133 31.05 -54.52 51.87
N HIS A 134 30.16 -55.22 52.56
CA HIS A 134 30.47 -55.85 53.85
C HIS A 134 31.58 -56.91 53.75
N ARG A 135 31.67 -57.64 52.62
CA ARG A 135 32.78 -58.60 52.39
C ARG A 135 34.12 -57.90 52.19
N LEU A 136 34.14 -56.80 51.45
CA LEU A 136 35.34 -55.99 51.22
C LEU A 136 35.83 -55.34 52.51
N GLU A 137 34.93 -54.81 53.33
CA GLU A 137 35.23 -54.22 54.64
C GLU A 137 35.90 -55.26 55.56
N SER A 138 35.32 -56.45 55.65
CA SER A 138 35.92 -57.58 56.39
C SER A 138 37.28 -58.03 55.85
N HIS A 139 37.56 -57.79 54.57
CA HIS A 139 38.85 -58.11 53.96
C HIS A 139 39.89 -57.01 54.21
N CYS A 140 39.47 -55.74 54.21
CA CYS A 140 40.30 -54.60 54.58
C CYS A 140 40.75 -54.69 56.04
N GLU A 141 39.86 -55.01 56.98
CA GLU A 141 40.24 -55.22 58.40
C GLU A 141 41.32 -56.31 58.55
N LYS A 142 41.21 -57.41 57.79
CA LYS A 142 42.23 -58.49 57.81
C LYS A 142 43.57 -58.04 57.26
N LEU A 143 43.57 -57.22 56.20
CA LEU A 143 44.79 -56.66 55.61
C LEU A 143 45.44 -55.64 56.54
N GLU A 144 44.66 -54.86 57.29
CA GLU A 144 45.16 -53.89 58.27
C GLU A 144 45.90 -54.56 59.44
N ILE A 145 45.39 -55.72 59.88
CA ILE A 145 46.06 -56.58 60.87
C ILE A 145 47.40 -57.10 60.31
N LEU A 146 47.43 -57.54 59.05
CA LEU A 146 48.63 -58.05 58.37
C LEU A 146 49.69 -56.96 58.10
N ILE A 147 49.27 -55.72 57.88
CA ILE A 147 50.17 -54.57 57.64
C ILE A 147 50.85 -54.11 58.95
N SER A 148 50.25 -54.36 60.12
CA SER A 148 50.85 -54.01 61.41
C SER A 148 52.04 -54.91 61.82
N GLU A 149 52.32 -56.00 61.09
CA GLU A 149 53.34 -57.00 61.46
C GLU A 149 54.65 -56.94 60.62
N ILE A 150 54.88 -55.95 59.75
CA ILE A 150 56.06 -55.91 58.87
C ILE A 150 56.93 -54.64 59.10
N PRO A 151 58.26 -54.75 59.38
CA PRO A 151 59.14 -53.59 59.56
C PRO A 151 59.48 -52.87 58.25
N GLU A 152 59.58 -51.55 58.34
CA GLU A 152 59.86 -50.59 57.26
C GLU A 152 61.21 -50.82 56.56
N ASP A 153 61.23 -50.85 55.22
CA ASP A 153 62.40 -50.45 54.44
C ASP A 153 62.07 -49.96 53.02
N HIS A 154 62.47 -48.72 52.74
CA HIS A 154 62.96 -48.10 51.51
C HIS A 154 62.29 -48.36 50.13
N GLY A 155 61.85 -47.27 49.50
CA GLY A 155 62.49 -46.84 48.24
C GLY A 155 61.70 -46.90 46.92
N TYR A 156 61.58 -45.72 46.30
CA TYR A 156 61.62 -45.43 44.85
C TYR A 156 60.56 -46.03 43.88
N GLY A 157 59.78 -45.12 43.30
CA GLY A 157 60.04 -44.72 41.91
C GLY A 157 59.20 -45.37 40.79
N SER A 158 58.24 -44.58 40.27
CA SER A 158 58.07 -44.21 38.85
C SER A 158 57.99 -45.31 37.76
N VAL A 159 56.94 -45.25 36.92
CA VAL A 159 56.99 -44.95 35.47
C VAL A 159 55.77 -45.50 34.73
N ARG A 160 55.11 -44.58 34.00
CA ARG A 160 54.43 -44.66 32.67
C ARG A 160 53.91 -46.01 32.15
N SER A 161 52.74 -45.98 31.49
CA SER A 161 52.64 -45.68 30.05
C SER A 161 51.26 -45.99 29.45
N THR A 162 50.58 -44.94 28.96
CA THR A 162 49.90 -44.80 27.66
C THR A 162 48.94 -45.89 27.10
N SER A 163 47.72 -45.49 26.75
CA SER A 163 47.12 -45.57 25.40
C SER A 163 45.73 -44.90 25.44
N SER A 164 45.51 -43.78 24.73
CA SER A 164 45.12 -43.66 23.32
C SER A 164 43.59 -43.71 23.13
N ASP A 165 43.02 -42.51 22.93
CA ASP A 165 41.85 -42.14 22.12
C ASP A 165 40.72 -43.16 21.91
N LYS A 166 39.57 -42.88 22.57
CA LYS A 166 38.24 -43.01 21.97
C LYS A 166 37.34 -41.89 22.49
N VAL A 167 36.80 -41.08 21.58
CA VAL A 167 35.67 -40.18 21.88
C VAL A 167 34.53 -41.04 22.41
N ASP A 168 34.11 -40.81 23.66
CA ASP A 168 33.12 -41.62 24.33
C ASP A 168 31.72 -41.31 23.79
N VAL A 169 31.30 -42.09 22.79
CA VAL A 169 30.00 -42.02 22.11
C VAL A 169 28.84 -42.08 23.11
N ALA A 170 29.05 -42.70 24.27
CA ALA A 170 28.05 -42.77 25.34
C ALA A 170 27.77 -41.40 26.00
N LEU A 171 28.79 -40.54 26.11
CA LEU A 171 28.63 -39.19 26.67
C LEU A 171 27.91 -38.27 25.68
N VAL A 172 28.22 -38.40 24.38
CA VAL A 172 27.55 -37.64 23.30
C VAL A 172 26.08 -38.05 23.18
N LEU A 173 25.76 -39.33 23.28
CA LEU A 173 24.36 -39.81 23.27
C LEU A 173 23.59 -39.40 24.52
N LYS A 174 24.23 -39.40 25.70
CA LYS A 174 23.60 -38.88 26.92
C LYS A 174 23.33 -37.38 26.84
N LEU A 175 24.24 -36.61 26.25
CA LEU A 175 24.03 -35.18 26.03
C LEU A 175 22.95 -34.92 24.98
N GLN A 176 22.87 -35.70 23.88
CA GLN A 176 21.78 -35.61 22.90
C GLN A 176 20.42 -36.00 23.46
N HIS A 177 20.35 -37.03 24.32
CA HIS A 177 19.11 -37.45 24.94
C HIS A 177 18.59 -36.38 25.91
N LYS A 178 19.49 -35.79 26.71
CA LYS A 178 19.15 -34.72 27.65
C LYS A 178 18.75 -33.42 26.94
N LEU A 179 19.34 -33.13 25.78
CA LEU A 179 18.96 -32.00 24.92
C LEU A 179 17.56 -32.21 24.31
N ALA A 180 17.26 -33.43 23.84
CA ALA A 180 15.94 -33.78 23.31
C ALA A 180 14.84 -33.80 24.40
N GLU A 181 15.20 -34.15 25.64
CA GLU A 181 14.30 -34.08 26.79
C GLU A 181 13.98 -32.63 27.18
N ILE A 182 15.00 -31.76 27.20
CA ILE A 182 14.83 -30.32 27.44
C ILE A 182 14.05 -29.64 26.30
N GLU A 183 14.24 -30.05 25.04
CA GLU A 183 13.46 -29.55 23.90
C GLU A 183 12.00 -30.01 23.93
N ARG A 184 11.74 -31.23 24.42
CA ARG A 184 10.37 -31.72 24.66
C ARG A 184 9.70 -31.01 25.83
N GLU A 185 10.40 -30.77 26.93
CA GLU A 185 9.88 -29.96 28.03
C GLU A 185 9.63 -28.51 27.60
N LYS A 186 10.52 -27.91 26.80
CA LYS A 186 10.32 -26.58 26.20
C LYS A 186 9.09 -26.55 25.31
N SER A 187 8.90 -27.54 24.44
CA SER A 187 7.70 -27.62 23.58
C SER A 187 6.42 -27.87 24.38
N ARG A 188 6.49 -28.64 25.48
CA ARG A 188 5.35 -28.90 26.36
C ARG A 188 4.97 -27.67 27.20
N LEU A 189 5.96 -26.91 27.66
CA LEU A 189 5.75 -25.63 28.35
C LEU A 189 5.25 -24.55 27.39
N GLN A 190 5.75 -24.53 26.15
CA GLN A 190 5.23 -23.64 25.09
C GLN A 190 3.77 -23.96 24.78
N LYS A 191 3.40 -25.25 24.65
CA LYS A 191 2.01 -25.64 24.40
C LYS A 191 1.08 -25.31 25.57
N ARG A 192 1.56 -25.41 26.81
CA ARG A 192 0.80 -24.94 28.00
C ARG A 192 0.70 -23.42 28.08
N LEU A 193 1.68 -22.67 27.55
CA LEU A 193 1.64 -21.22 27.43
C LEU A 193 0.58 -20.80 26.41
N ASP A 194 0.58 -21.45 25.24
CA ASP A 194 -0.40 -21.23 24.17
C ASP A 194 -1.83 -21.62 24.62
N ASP A 195 -2.00 -22.69 25.41
CA ASP A 195 -3.29 -23.10 26.01
C ASP A 195 -3.78 -22.11 27.09
N ILE A 196 -2.87 -21.43 27.80
CA ILE A 196 -3.21 -20.36 28.75
C ILE A 196 -3.63 -19.09 28.00
N GLU A 197 -2.98 -18.76 26.88
CA GLU A 197 -3.32 -17.61 26.01
C GLU A 197 -4.69 -17.76 25.33
N MET A 198 -5.16 -18.99 25.08
CA MET A 198 -6.45 -19.27 24.42
C MET A 198 -7.61 -19.55 25.39
N SER A 199 -7.40 -19.46 26.70
CA SER A 199 -8.43 -19.66 27.72
C SER A 199 -9.28 -18.38 27.93
N PRO A 200 -10.59 -18.45 28.25
CA PRO A 200 -11.40 -17.26 28.62
C PRO A 200 -10.90 -16.52 29.89
N ARG A 201 -9.86 -17.04 30.55
CA ARG A 201 -9.09 -16.35 31.59
C ARG A 201 -8.07 -15.35 31.02
N ALA A 202 -7.56 -15.57 29.81
CA ALA A 202 -6.65 -14.67 29.10
C ALA A 202 -7.36 -13.45 28.54
N GLU A 203 -8.61 -13.57 28.07
CA GLU A 203 -9.43 -12.42 27.66
C GLU A 203 -9.74 -11.50 28.85
N ASN A 204 -9.98 -12.08 30.04
CA ASN A 204 -10.07 -11.32 31.28
C ASN A 204 -8.72 -10.70 31.69
N ALA A 205 -7.60 -11.40 31.50
CA ALA A 205 -6.26 -10.85 31.77
C ALA A 205 -5.86 -9.76 30.77
N GLU A 206 -6.31 -9.81 29.52
CA GLU A 206 -6.11 -8.81 28.47
C GLU A 206 -6.97 -7.56 28.74
N ASN A 207 -8.20 -7.74 29.21
CA ASN A 207 -9.02 -6.64 29.71
C ASN A 207 -8.43 -6.03 30.99
N THR A 208 -7.90 -6.85 31.90
CA THR A 208 -7.17 -6.36 33.09
C THR A 208 -5.88 -5.66 32.68
N ALA A 209 -5.17 -6.12 31.64
CA ALA A 209 -3.97 -5.48 31.11
C ALA A 209 -4.30 -4.16 30.39
N ARG A 210 -5.42 -4.06 29.66
CA ARG A 210 -5.95 -2.80 29.12
C ARG A 210 -6.32 -1.83 30.24
N ASP A 211 -6.95 -2.32 31.30
CA ASP A 211 -7.28 -1.50 32.46
C ASP A 211 -6.03 -1.08 33.24
N ILE A 212 -4.99 -1.92 33.32
CA ILE A 212 -3.67 -1.59 33.89
C ILE A 212 -2.93 -0.58 33.02
N ILE A 213 -2.99 -0.69 31.69
CA ILE A 213 -2.39 0.29 30.77
C ILE A 213 -3.11 1.63 30.89
N LYS A 214 -4.45 1.61 30.93
CA LYS A 214 -5.26 2.83 31.10
C LYS A 214 -5.06 3.45 32.48
N MET A 215 -4.89 2.63 33.52
CA MET A 215 -4.49 3.07 34.85
C MET A 215 -3.07 3.62 34.83
N GLY A 216 -2.14 3.03 34.07
CA GLY A 216 -0.77 3.50 33.86
C GLY A 216 -0.69 4.81 33.09
N GLU A 217 -1.54 5.03 32.09
CA GLU A 217 -1.68 6.31 31.38
C GLU A 217 -2.26 7.39 32.29
N LEU A 218 -3.28 7.04 33.08
CA LEU A 218 -3.83 7.92 34.10
C LEU A 218 -2.83 8.19 35.22
N GLU A 219 -2.01 7.23 35.64
CA GLU A 219 -0.95 7.38 36.63
C GLU A 219 0.22 8.18 36.09
N LEU A 220 0.58 8.01 34.81
CA LEU A 220 1.60 8.81 34.14
C LEU A 220 1.12 10.26 34.04
N SER A 221 -0.13 10.49 33.64
CA SER A 221 -0.77 11.80 33.60
C SER A 221 -0.86 12.41 35.00
N ASN A 222 -1.23 11.64 36.02
CA ASN A 222 -1.30 12.08 37.41
C ASN A 222 0.10 12.33 38.01
N SER A 223 1.13 11.59 37.56
CA SER A 223 2.54 11.84 37.89
C SER A 223 3.05 13.10 37.20
N THR A 224 2.67 13.36 35.95
CA THR A 224 3.00 14.61 35.27
C THR A 224 2.31 15.80 35.94
N LEU A 225 1.03 15.68 36.28
CA LEU A 225 0.29 16.70 37.03
C LEU A 225 0.89 16.91 38.43
N LYS A 226 1.28 15.85 39.14
CA LYS A 226 2.00 15.97 40.41
C LYS A 226 3.36 16.63 40.25
N SER A 227 4.12 16.31 39.20
CA SER A 227 5.40 16.96 38.89
C SER A 227 5.21 18.44 38.58
N GLN A 228 4.17 18.80 37.84
CA GLN A 228 3.80 20.19 37.56
C GLN A 228 3.35 20.93 38.84
N VAL A 229 2.63 20.26 39.74
CA VAL A 229 2.25 20.81 41.07
C VAL A 229 3.46 20.95 41.99
N LEU A 230 4.44 20.04 41.90
CA LEU A 230 5.69 20.08 42.66
C LEU A 230 6.61 21.18 42.14
N GLU A 231 6.72 21.35 40.82
CA GLU A 231 7.44 22.48 40.20
C GLU A 231 6.79 23.82 40.55
N LEU A 232 5.46 23.89 40.54
CA LEU A 232 4.74 25.08 41.00
C LEU A 232 4.96 25.34 42.49
N SER A 233 5.00 24.32 43.35
CA SER A 233 5.31 24.47 44.78
C SER A 233 6.75 24.93 45.02
N ASN A 234 7.72 24.33 44.33
CA ASN A 234 9.14 24.70 44.43
C ASN A 234 9.38 26.12 43.90
N SER A 235 8.66 26.54 42.85
CA SER A 235 8.72 27.91 42.36
C SER A 235 8.02 28.93 43.25
N ILE A 236 7.06 28.50 44.09
CA ILE A 236 6.51 29.34 45.17
C ILE A 236 7.55 29.53 46.28
N GLU A 237 8.32 28.49 46.62
CA GLU A 237 9.44 28.60 47.57
C GLU A 237 10.62 29.44 47.05
N GLU A 238 10.93 29.36 45.75
CA GLU A 238 12.01 30.12 45.09
C GLU A 238 11.60 31.54 44.61
N GLY A 239 10.35 31.96 44.85
CA GLY A 239 9.86 33.29 44.47
C GLY A 239 9.66 33.51 42.96
N SER A 240 9.76 32.44 42.15
CA SER A 240 9.61 32.43 40.68
C SER A 240 8.21 32.03 40.20
N ALA A 241 7.30 31.69 41.12
CA ALA A 241 5.94 31.17 40.83
C ALA A 241 5.17 32.00 39.81
N ARG A 242 5.35 33.32 39.81
CA ARG A 242 4.67 34.22 38.89
C ARG A 242 5.09 34.01 37.44
N LYS A 243 6.37 33.67 37.20
CA LYS A 243 6.94 33.43 35.87
C LYS A 243 6.52 32.07 35.31
N GLN A 244 6.59 31.02 36.12
CA GLN A 244 6.10 29.69 35.73
C GLN A 244 4.58 29.68 35.51
N LEU A 245 3.80 30.40 36.32
CA LEU A 245 2.36 30.53 36.11
C LEU A 245 2.04 31.25 34.79
N THR A 246 2.79 32.30 34.42
CA THR A 246 2.64 32.92 33.10
C THR A 246 3.04 32.00 31.95
N GLU A 247 4.07 31.18 32.10
CA GLU A 247 4.50 30.21 31.08
C GLU A 247 3.47 29.08 30.91
N GLN A 248 2.93 28.55 32.00
CA GLN A 248 1.84 27.56 31.94
C GLN A 248 0.56 28.15 31.37
N LEU A 249 0.19 29.39 31.74
CA LEU A 249 -0.95 30.09 31.15
C LEU A 249 -0.75 30.33 29.65
N GLN A 250 0.47 30.68 29.22
CA GLN A 250 0.79 30.83 27.80
C GLN A 250 0.68 29.51 27.05
N THR A 251 1.12 28.40 27.65
CA THR A 251 1.07 27.07 27.03
C THR A 251 -0.39 26.60 26.89
N MET A 252 -1.19 26.79 27.95
CA MET A 252 -2.63 26.52 27.92
C MET A 252 -3.39 27.44 26.96
N GLN A 253 -2.97 28.71 26.84
CA GLN A 253 -3.54 29.65 25.88
C GLN A 253 -3.23 29.22 24.44
N ASN A 254 -2.00 28.81 24.15
CA ASN A 254 -1.62 28.31 22.82
C ASN A 254 -2.39 27.03 22.44
N GLU A 255 -2.61 26.13 23.41
CA GLU A 255 -3.41 24.92 23.17
C GLU A 255 -4.90 25.27 22.99
N LEU A 256 -5.43 26.24 23.74
CA LEU A 256 -6.79 26.75 23.55
C LEU A 256 -6.95 27.44 22.19
N ASP A 257 -5.96 28.21 21.75
CA ASP A 257 -5.94 28.86 20.43
C ASP A 257 -5.90 27.81 19.33
N ARG A 258 -5.06 26.78 19.46
CA ARG A 258 -5.02 25.62 18.55
C ARG A 258 -6.34 24.87 18.49
N ARG A 259 -6.98 24.62 19.64
CA ARG A 259 -8.32 24.00 19.70
C ARG A 259 -9.39 24.91 19.12
N THR A 260 -9.24 26.22 19.26
CA THR A 260 -10.14 27.22 18.65
C THR A 260 -9.98 27.24 17.14
N GLU A 261 -8.75 27.15 16.63
CA GLU A 261 -8.45 27.00 15.20
C GLU A 261 -8.99 25.68 14.63
N GLU A 262 -8.83 24.56 15.35
CA GLU A 262 -9.43 23.27 14.99
C GLU A 262 -10.97 23.37 14.97
N ILE A 263 -11.59 24.01 15.95
CA ILE A 263 -13.04 24.26 15.97
C ILE A 263 -13.45 25.17 14.81
N VAL A 264 -12.66 26.18 14.45
CA VAL A 264 -12.93 27.07 13.30
C VAL A 264 -12.77 26.32 11.98
N GLN A 265 -11.76 25.46 11.85
CA GLN A 265 -11.60 24.58 10.69
C GLN A 265 -12.76 23.60 10.58
N LEU A 266 -13.16 22.95 11.69
CA LEU A 266 -14.31 22.07 11.72
C LEU A 266 -15.62 22.81 11.41
N LYS A 267 -15.81 24.02 11.95
CA LYS A 267 -16.94 24.90 11.61
C LYS A 267 -16.90 25.37 10.16
N SER A 268 -15.72 25.57 9.56
CA SER A 268 -15.53 25.92 8.15
C SER A 268 -15.78 24.72 7.22
N VAL A 269 -15.39 23.51 7.63
CA VAL A 269 -15.69 22.26 6.92
C VAL A 269 -17.20 21.96 7.00
N LEU A 270 -17.81 22.14 8.18
CA LEU A 270 -19.27 22.02 8.35
C LEU A 270 -20.02 23.13 7.60
N ALA A 271 -19.53 24.37 7.62
CA ALA A 271 -20.13 25.47 6.88
C ALA A 271 -19.97 25.29 5.36
N SER A 272 -18.86 24.75 4.88
CA SER A 272 -18.67 24.44 3.45
C SER A 272 -19.47 23.22 3.01
N GLN A 273 -19.65 22.20 3.85
CA GLN A 273 -20.65 21.15 3.64
C GLN A 273 -22.08 21.73 3.62
N THR A 274 -22.39 22.68 4.51
CA THR A 274 -23.70 23.35 4.58
C THR A 274 -23.95 24.29 3.41
N ASP A 275 -22.92 25.01 2.92
CA ASP A 275 -23.01 25.89 1.75
C ASP A 275 -23.06 25.09 0.45
N ASN A 276 -22.37 23.95 0.38
CA ASN A 276 -22.55 22.99 -0.71
C ASN A 276 -23.98 22.42 -0.73
N MET A 277 -24.62 22.21 0.43
CA MET A 277 -26.04 21.85 0.54
C MET A 277 -26.99 23.03 0.23
N LYS A 278 -26.67 24.27 0.64
CA LYS A 278 -27.47 25.47 0.31
C LYS A 278 -27.37 25.85 -1.17
N SER A 279 -26.28 25.48 -1.85
CA SER A 279 -26.12 25.67 -3.30
C SER A 279 -27.12 24.85 -4.13
N PHE A 280 -27.63 23.75 -3.57
CA PHE A 280 -28.74 22.99 -4.16
C PHE A 280 -30.10 23.71 -4.00
N VAL A 281 -30.26 24.54 -2.96
CA VAL A 281 -31.52 25.26 -2.65
C VAL A 281 -31.55 26.68 -3.24
N SER A 282 -30.41 27.29 -3.56
CA SER A 282 -30.35 28.69 -4.04
C SER A 282 -30.51 28.87 -5.56
N SER A 283 -30.71 27.80 -6.33
CA SER A 283 -30.83 27.90 -7.80
C SER A 283 -32.24 28.23 -8.30
N ARG A 284 -33.26 28.43 -7.44
CA ARG A 284 -34.64 28.65 -7.92
C ARG A 284 -35.47 29.77 -7.29
N SER A 285 -34.92 30.62 -6.43
CA SER A 285 -35.67 31.78 -5.91
C SER A 285 -34.91 33.08 -6.08
N ARG A 286 -35.01 33.68 -7.27
CA ARG A 286 -34.83 35.11 -7.50
C ARG A 286 -36.14 35.71 -8.02
N THR A 287 -37.09 35.87 -7.12
CA THR A 287 -38.16 36.88 -7.16
C THR A 287 -38.73 36.94 -5.76
N GLY A 288 -38.54 38.06 -5.08
CA GLY A 288 -39.16 38.30 -3.78
C GLY A 288 -40.67 38.45 -3.93
N GLU A 289 -41.41 37.93 -2.95
CA GLU A 289 -42.54 38.56 -2.25
C GLU A 289 -43.30 37.48 -1.47
N TYR A 290 -43.08 37.48 -0.14
CA TYR A 290 -43.90 36.83 0.89
C TYR A 290 -44.09 35.29 0.79
N ILE A 291 -44.50 34.66 1.90
CA ILE A 291 -45.13 33.32 2.05
C ILE A 291 -44.40 32.36 3.02
N ASN A 292 -44.89 32.41 4.26
CA ASN A 292 -45.32 31.37 5.22
C ASN A 292 -44.37 30.34 5.86
N GLU A 293 -44.37 30.38 7.20
CA GLU A 293 -43.70 29.49 8.18
C GLU A 293 -44.05 27.98 8.05
N ASP A 294 -45.11 27.61 7.33
CA ASP A 294 -45.50 26.19 7.11
C ASP A 294 -44.69 25.51 5.99
N GLY A 295 -44.09 26.27 5.07
CA GLY A 295 -43.30 25.72 3.96
C GLY A 295 -41.88 25.32 4.37
N GLU A 296 -41.26 26.10 5.27
CA GLU A 296 -39.89 25.86 5.74
C GLU A 296 -39.80 24.63 6.67
N LEU A 297 -40.80 24.42 7.53
CA LEU A 297 -40.84 23.27 8.43
C LEU A 297 -41.07 21.96 7.65
N ALA A 298 -41.94 21.99 6.64
CA ALA A 298 -42.14 20.84 5.74
C ALA A 298 -40.86 20.53 4.94
N LEU A 299 -40.15 21.55 4.45
CA LEU A 299 -38.89 21.38 3.74
C LEU A 299 -37.77 20.87 4.66
N ALA A 300 -37.71 21.34 5.91
CA ALA A 300 -36.79 20.87 6.94
C ALA A 300 -37.05 19.40 7.31
N TYR A 301 -38.32 19.00 7.40
CA TYR A 301 -38.69 17.62 7.68
C TYR A 301 -38.42 16.68 6.50
N GLU A 302 -38.68 17.10 5.27
CA GLU A 302 -38.32 16.39 4.03
C GLU A 302 -36.79 16.22 3.89
N THR A 303 -36.02 17.27 4.16
CA THR A 303 -34.56 17.21 4.13
C THR A 303 -34.02 16.31 5.24
N GLN A 304 -34.55 16.38 6.46
CA GLN A 304 -34.14 15.48 7.54
C GLN A 304 -34.48 14.01 7.26
N LYS A 305 -35.63 13.73 6.63
CA LYS A 305 -36.00 12.38 6.18
C LYS A 305 -35.04 11.84 5.11
N THR A 306 -34.61 12.70 4.19
CA THR A 306 -33.66 12.35 3.13
C THR A 306 -32.27 12.08 3.72
N ILE A 307 -31.84 12.89 4.69
CA ILE A 307 -30.56 12.72 5.41
C ILE A 307 -30.57 11.42 6.21
N ASN A 308 -31.63 11.12 6.96
CA ASN A 308 -31.75 9.87 7.71
C ASN A 308 -31.71 8.65 6.79
N LYS A 309 -32.37 8.73 5.63
CA LYS A 309 -32.34 7.66 4.62
C LYS A 309 -30.95 7.48 4.02
N GLN A 310 -30.20 8.57 3.81
CA GLN A 310 -28.81 8.52 3.34
C GLN A 310 -27.89 7.88 4.40
N LEU A 311 -28.03 8.25 5.67
CA LEU A 311 -27.27 7.66 6.78
C LEU A 311 -27.59 6.17 6.98
N GLU A 312 -28.85 5.76 6.79
CA GLU A 312 -29.23 4.35 6.80
C GLU A 312 -28.57 3.56 5.66
N LEU A 313 -28.49 4.14 4.46
CA LEU A 313 -27.82 3.53 3.31
C LEU A 313 -26.32 3.42 3.51
N GLU A 314 -25.67 4.47 4.05
CA GLU A 314 -24.24 4.46 4.37
C GLU A 314 -23.91 3.43 5.46
N LEU A 315 -24.72 3.37 6.52
CA LEU A 315 -24.58 2.36 7.57
C LEU A 315 -24.76 0.94 7.02
N GLN A 316 -25.65 0.75 6.06
CA GLN A 316 -25.88 -0.54 5.43
C GLN A 316 -24.72 -0.94 4.51
N ASP A 317 -24.16 0.00 3.74
CA ASP A 317 -22.97 -0.25 2.91
C ASP A 317 -21.75 -0.59 3.77
N GLU A 318 -21.53 0.15 4.86
CA GLU A 318 -20.46 -0.12 5.83
C GLU A 318 -20.58 -1.53 6.43
N LYS A 319 -21.79 -1.94 6.82
CA LYS A 319 -22.06 -3.30 7.33
C LYS A 319 -21.78 -4.40 6.30
N VAL A 320 -22.09 -4.16 5.04
CA VAL A 320 -21.80 -5.11 3.96
C VAL A 320 -20.29 -5.23 3.74
N ARG A 321 -19.56 -4.12 3.74
CA ARG A 321 -18.09 -4.11 3.64
C ARG A 321 -17.42 -4.84 4.81
N TYR A 322 -17.89 -4.61 6.03
CA TYR A 322 -17.39 -5.32 7.22
C TYR A 322 -17.59 -6.84 7.11
N LYS A 323 -18.78 -7.29 6.68
CA LYS A 323 -19.03 -8.73 6.47
C LYS A 323 -18.19 -9.33 5.35
N ALA A 324 -17.89 -8.57 4.31
CA ALA A 324 -17.01 -9.01 3.23
C ALA A 324 -15.57 -9.23 3.73
N HIS A 325 -15.02 -8.27 4.49
CA HIS A 325 -13.71 -8.40 5.11
C HIS A 325 -13.65 -9.54 6.14
N GLU A 326 -14.70 -9.72 6.95
CA GLU A 326 -14.78 -10.85 7.88
C GLU A 326 -14.71 -12.21 7.17
N LYS A 327 -15.38 -12.33 6.01
CA LYS A 327 -15.35 -13.54 5.19
C LYS A 327 -13.98 -13.77 4.55
N GLU A 328 -13.32 -12.70 4.12
CA GLU A 328 -11.98 -12.75 3.52
C GLU A 328 -10.93 -13.19 4.55
N TYR A 329 -10.96 -12.62 5.75
CA TYR A 329 -10.06 -13.04 6.84
C TYR A 329 -10.31 -14.48 7.29
N LYS A 330 -11.57 -14.94 7.33
CA LYS A 330 -11.88 -16.35 7.61
C LYS A 330 -11.27 -17.29 6.58
N LEU A 331 -11.40 -16.97 5.28
CA LEU A 331 -10.80 -17.75 4.20
C LEU A 331 -9.27 -17.79 4.27
N GLU A 332 -8.64 -16.69 4.69
CA GLU A 332 -7.19 -16.63 4.85
C GLU A 332 -6.71 -17.44 6.06
N ILE A 333 -7.45 -17.40 7.18
CA ILE A 333 -7.18 -18.25 8.35
C ILE A 333 -7.31 -19.73 7.99
N ASP A 334 -8.33 -20.11 7.23
CA ASP A 334 -8.52 -21.52 6.83
C ASP A 334 -7.41 -21.99 5.87
N LYS A 335 -6.98 -21.15 4.92
CA LYS A 335 -5.81 -21.45 4.08
C LYS A 335 -4.53 -21.63 4.90
N LEU A 336 -4.28 -20.74 5.86
CA LEU A 336 -3.11 -20.84 6.73
C LEU A 336 -3.13 -22.08 7.61
N ARG A 337 -4.32 -22.53 8.04
CA ARG A 337 -4.50 -23.80 8.77
C ARG A 337 -4.21 -25.00 7.88
N ASP A 338 -4.75 -25.02 6.67
CA ASP A 338 -4.49 -26.09 5.69
C ASP A 338 -3.00 -26.19 5.33
N ASP A 339 -2.33 -25.05 5.14
CA ASP A 339 -0.90 -25.01 4.85
C ASP A 339 -0.05 -25.46 6.05
N ASN A 340 -0.43 -25.10 7.27
CA ASN A 340 0.24 -25.55 8.49
C ASN A 340 0.06 -27.05 8.71
N GLU A 341 -1.16 -27.60 8.53
CA GLU A 341 -1.39 -29.03 8.57
C GLU A 341 -0.59 -29.79 7.49
N ARG A 342 -0.49 -29.23 6.28
CA ARG A 342 0.32 -29.80 5.21
C ARG A 342 1.81 -29.80 5.53
N GLN A 343 2.33 -28.70 6.07
CA GLN A 343 3.72 -28.62 6.51
C GLN A 343 4.02 -29.63 7.62
N GLN A 344 3.10 -29.82 8.57
CA GLN A 344 3.22 -30.84 9.60
C GLN A 344 3.21 -32.27 9.01
N ARG A 345 2.36 -32.54 8.01
CA ARG A 345 2.37 -33.83 7.29
C ARG A 345 3.70 -34.06 6.56
N ILE A 346 4.26 -33.05 5.90
CA ILE A 346 5.56 -33.14 5.20
C ILE A 346 6.69 -33.41 6.19
N LEU A 347 6.73 -32.67 7.31
CA LEU A 347 7.72 -32.87 8.37
C LEU A 347 7.62 -34.30 8.95
N SER A 348 6.40 -34.81 9.15
CA SER A 348 6.18 -36.18 9.65
C SER A 348 6.60 -37.27 8.67
N ALA A 349 6.39 -37.07 7.37
CA ALA A 349 6.79 -38.00 6.32
C ALA A 349 8.32 -37.99 6.07
N ASN A 350 8.95 -36.82 6.21
CA ASN A 350 10.41 -36.65 6.04
C ASN A 350 11.23 -37.39 7.12
N LEU A 351 10.64 -37.71 8.27
CA LEU A 351 11.29 -38.47 9.34
C LEU A 351 11.39 -39.99 9.06
N GLN A 352 10.73 -40.53 8.03
CA GLN A 352 10.63 -41.98 7.79
C GLN A 352 11.18 -42.51 6.44
N ALA A 353 11.58 -41.66 5.48
CA ALA A 353 11.98 -42.10 4.12
C ALA A 353 13.44 -41.77 3.75
N THR A 354 14.00 -42.41 2.71
CA THR A 354 15.39 -42.22 2.24
C THR A 354 15.58 -40.97 1.35
N PRO A 355 16.78 -40.35 1.31
CA PRO A 355 17.02 -39.02 0.71
C PRO A 355 16.64 -38.88 -0.77
N GLN A 356 16.72 -39.94 -1.57
CA GLN A 356 16.36 -39.89 -3.00
C GLN A 356 14.86 -39.95 -3.25
N SER A 357 14.11 -40.71 -2.43
CA SER A 357 12.64 -40.75 -2.48
C SER A 357 12.02 -39.44 -1.97
N GLN A 358 12.71 -38.73 -1.07
CA GLN A 358 12.27 -37.45 -0.51
C GLN A 358 12.25 -36.34 -1.58
N THR A 359 13.32 -36.22 -2.38
CA THR A 359 13.43 -35.19 -3.42
C THR A 359 12.41 -35.41 -4.54
N GLU A 360 12.12 -36.66 -4.92
CA GLU A 360 11.12 -36.99 -5.93
C GLU A 360 9.68 -36.77 -5.43
N ALA A 361 9.38 -37.12 -4.18
CA ALA A 361 8.08 -36.86 -3.57
C ALA A 361 7.81 -35.35 -3.40
N TYR A 362 8.82 -34.59 -2.99
CA TYR A 362 8.74 -33.13 -2.90
C TYR A 362 8.53 -32.50 -4.27
N MET A 363 9.28 -32.90 -5.29
CA MET A 363 9.08 -32.40 -6.66
C MET A 363 7.69 -32.76 -7.22
N LYS A 364 7.19 -33.98 -6.99
CA LYS A 364 5.83 -34.38 -7.41
C LYS A 364 4.74 -33.60 -6.69
N MET A 365 4.90 -33.35 -5.39
CA MET A 365 3.96 -32.52 -4.63
C MET A 365 4.02 -31.05 -5.07
N GLU A 366 5.19 -30.50 -5.34
CA GLU A 366 5.34 -29.11 -5.79
C GLU A 366 4.77 -28.91 -7.20
N ILE A 367 4.95 -29.89 -8.10
CA ILE A 367 4.27 -29.91 -9.40
C ILE A 367 2.75 -29.94 -9.19
N THR A 368 2.24 -30.76 -8.26
CA THR A 368 0.79 -30.85 -7.98
C THR A 368 0.26 -29.54 -7.39
N ARG A 369 1.02 -28.89 -6.50
CA ARG A 369 0.69 -27.57 -5.92
C ARG A 369 0.62 -26.50 -6.99
N LEU A 370 1.67 -26.38 -7.80
CA LEU A 370 1.73 -25.43 -8.92
C LEU A 370 0.65 -25.71 -9.98
N THR A 371 0.26 -26.97 -10.16
CA THR A 371 -0.83 -27.33 -11.08
C THR A 371 -2.19 -26.89 -10.54
N ASN A 372 -2.48 -27.12 -9.25
CA ASN A 372 -3.71 -26.66 -8.62
C ASN A 372 -3.78 -25.13 -8.50
N GLU A 373 -2.66 -24.47 -8.23
CA GLU A 373 -2.58 -23.02 -8.19
C GLU A 373 -2.82 -22.43 -9.58
N ASN A 374 -2.23 -23.00 -10.64
CA ASN A 374 -2.53 -22.62 -12.02
C ASN A 374 -3.98 -22.88 -12.40
N LEU A 375 -4.59 -23.98 -11.94
CA LEU A 375 -6.00 -24.27 -12.19
C LEU A 375 -6.91 -23.22 -11.52
N ASN A 376 -6.68 -22.95 -10.23
CA ASN A 376 -7.43 -21.93 -9.49
C ASN A 376 -7.25 -20.53 -10.07
N LEU A 377 -6.03 -20.19 -10.52
CA LEU A 377 -5.77 -18.93 -11.22
C LEU A 377 -6.50 -18.88 -12.56
N THR A 378 -6.62 -20.01 -13.28
CA THR A 378 -7.39 -20.11 -14.52
C THR A 378 -8.88 -19.90 -14.26
N ASP A 379 -9.45 -20.57 -13.25
CA ASP A 379 -10.86 -20.45 -12.87
C ASP A 379 -11.20 -19.02 -12.38
N ALA A 380 -10.30 -18.40 -11.62
CA ALA A 380 -10.44 -17.00 -11.21
C ALA A 380 -10.39 -16.04 -12.41
N ASN A 381 -9.50 -16.30 -13.37
CA ASN A 381 -9.39 -15.50 -14.60
C ASN A 381 -10.61 -15.65 -15.51
N ASP A 382 -11.21 -16.85 -15.56
CA ASP A 382 -12.46 -17.11 -16.27
C ASP A 382 -13.66 -16.40 -15.61
N SER A 383 -13.74 -16.43 -14.27
CA SER A 383 -14.74 -15.69 -13.50
C SER A 383 -14.63 -14.18 -13.70
N LEU A 384 -13.40 -13.63 -13.65
CA LEU A 384 -13.13 -12.22 -13.95
C LEU A 384 -13.48 -11.87 -15.40
N THR A 385 -13.20 -12.76 -16.35
CA THR A 385 -13.57 -12.58 -17.76
C THR A 385 -15.08 -12.52 -17.94
N GLU A 386 -15.84 -13.35 -17.22
CA GLU A 386 -17.30 -13.35 -17.24
C GLU A 386 -17.87 -12.08 -16.59
N ASN A 387 -17.30 -11.62 -15.48
CA ASN A 387 -17.67 -10.36 -14.84
C ASN A 387 -17.39 -9.15 -15.75
N VAL A 388 -16.26 -9.14 -16.47
CA VAL A 388 -15.97 -8.14 -17.50
C VAL A 388 -17.01 -8.18 -18.62
N ARG A 389 -17.50 -9.35 -19.03
CA ARG A 389 -18.60 -9.44 -20.01
C ARG A 389 -19.91 -8.87 -19.45
N LYS A 390 -20.26 -9.18 -18.20
CA LYS A 390 -21.48 -8.66 -17.53
C LYS A 390 -21.42 -7.14 -17.40
N LEU A 391 -20.30 -6.59 -16.93
CA LEU A 391 -20.08 -5.15 -16.85
C LEU A 391 -20.13 -4.49 -18.23
N LYS A 392 -19.53 -5.09 -19.27
CA LYS A 392 -19.65 -4.58 -20.65
C LYS A 392 -21.11 -4.57 -21.14
N LYS A 393 -21.91 -5.59 -20.79
CA LYS A 393 -23.35 -5.61 -21.12
C LYS A 393 -24.11 -4.51 -20.37
N GLN A 394 -23.83 -4.30 -19.08
CA GLN A 394 -24.43 -3.21 -18.31
C GLN A 394 -24.05 -1.84 -18.85
N VAL A 395 -22.77 -1.60 -19.16
CA VAL A 395 -22.31 -0.35 -19.78
C VAL A 395 -23.00 -0.12 -21.13
N LYS A 396 -23.18 -1.18 -21.94
CA LYS A 396 -23.89 -1.08 -23.23
C LYS A 396 -25.38 -0.76 -23.06
N LEU A 397 -26.01 -1.28 -22.01
CA LEU A 397 -27.40 -0.98 -21.66
C LEU A 397 -27.55 0.46 -21.17
N LEU A 398 -26.67 0.92 -20.28
CA LEU A 398 -26.63 2.29 -19.78
C LEU A 398 -26.33 3.29 -20.91
N MET A 399 -25.42 2.97 -21.84
CA MET A 399 -25.18 3.77 -23.05
C MET A 399 -26.43 3.85 -23.93
N LYS A 400 -27.18 2.74 -24.07
CA LYS A 400 -28.44 2.73 -24.82
C LYS A 400 -29.49 3.60 -24.14
N GLN A 401 -29.64 3.50 -22.83
CA GLN A 401 -30.54 4.35 -22.03
C GLN A 401 -30.14 5.84 -22.11
N LEU A 402 -28.85 6.16 -22.08
CA LEU A 402 -28.34 7.53 -22.24
C LEU A 402 -28.65 8.10 -23.63
N LYS A 403 -28.60 7.25 -24.67
CA LYS A 403 -28.92 7.58 -26.06
C LYS A 403 -30.42 7.81 -26.28
N ASP A 404 -31.26 7.05 -25.57
CA ASP A 404 -32.73 7.17 -25.60
C ASP A 404 -33.22 8.45 -24.87
N HIS A 405 -32.46 8.96 -23.88
CA HIS A 405 -32.75 10.23 -23.16
C HIS A 405 -32.21 11.50 -23.86
N GLY A 406 -31.87 11.44 -25.15
CA GLY A 406 -31.56 12.62 -25.95
C GLY A 406 -30.16 13.24 -25.74
N VAL A 407 -29.32 12.68 -24.87
CA VAL A 407 -27.89 13.04 -24.78
C VAL A 407 -27.15 12.36 -25.93
N LYS A 408 -27.17 12.98 -27.11
CA LYS A 408 -26.31 12.56 -28.24
C LYS A 408 -24.86 12.98 -27.98
N LYS A 409 -24.16 12.31 -27.05
CA LYS A 409 -22.74 12.06 -27.32
C LYS A 409 -22.76 11.06 -28.47
N LYS A 410 -22.30 11.46 -29.65
CA LYS A 410 -21.97 10.50 -30.69
C LYS A 410 -20.94 9.57 -30.05
N ASP A 411 -21.33 8.36 -29.69
CA ASP A 411 -20.40 7.27 -29.39
C ASP A 411 -19.63 6.99 -30.68
N ARG A 412 -18.65 7.85 -30.98
CA ARG A 412 -17.53 7.50 -31.83
C ARG A 412 -16.71 6.58 -30.96
N GLU A 413 -16.70 5.29 -31.28
CA GLU A 413 -15.71 4.38 -30.72
C GLU A 413 -14.34 4.88 -31.19
N TYR A 414 -13.68 5.65 -30.33
CA TYR A 414 -12.37 6.18 -30.65
C TYR A 414 -11.39 5.03 -30.72
N LEU A 415 -10.65 4.98 -31.83
CA LEU A 415 -9.62 3.98 -32.03
C LEU A 415 -8.42 4.24 -31.10
N GLY A 416 -8.25 5.46 -30.59
CA GLY A 416 -7.13 5.86 -29.75
C GLY A 416 -5.96 6.37 -30.59
N MET A 417 -6.28 7.11 -31.65
CA MET A 417 -5.31 7.72 -32.55
C MET A 417 -5.53 9.24 -32.60
N PHE A 418 -4.47 10.00 -32.84
CA PHE A 418 -4.59 11.43 -33.13
C PHE A 418 -4.12 11.72 -34.55
N ALA A 419 -5.04 12.17 -35.39
CA ALA A 419 -4.72 12.71 -36.70
C ALA A 419 -4.21 14.14 -36.61
N PHE A 420 -3.32 14.49 -37.53
CA PHE A 420 -2.77 15.83 -37.70
C PHE A 420 -2.37 16.03 -39.17
N LYS A 421 -2.17 17.27 -39.61
CA LYS A 421 -1.77 17.55 -41.00
C LYS A 421 -0.24 17.46 -41.16
N ALA A 422 0.21 17.01 -42.33
CA ALA A 422 1.65 17.03 -42.63
C ALA A 422 2.17 18.48 -42.57
N GLY A 423 3.31 18.68 -41.90
CA GLY A 423 3.87 20.00 -41.61
C GLY A 423 3.59 20.51 -40.19
N ASP A 424 2.63 19.94 -39.47
CA ASP A 424 2.33 20.30 -38.08
C ASP A 424 3.27 19.60 -37.07
N GLU A 425 4.13 18.66 -37.49
CA GLU A 425 5.04 17.89 -36.62
C GLU A 425 5.91 18.80 -35.73
N PRO A 426 6.55 19.86 -36.26
CA PRO A 426 7.35 20.76 -35.44
C PRO A 426 6.49 21.56 -34.45
N ALA A 427 5.25 21.90 -34.81
CA ALA A 427 4.33 22.64 -33.95
C ALA A 427 3.81 21.77 -32.80
N ILE A 428 3.48 20.50 -33.09
CA ILE A 428 3.13 19.48 -32.09
C ILE A 428 4.30 19.31 -31.13
N ALA A 429 5.51 19.05 -31.63
CA ALA A 429 6.69 18.85 -30.79
C ALA A 429 7.03 20.10 -29.98
N LYS A 430 6.95 21.30 -30.55
CA LYS A 430 7.19 22.55 -29.83
C LYS A 430 6.21 22.74 -28.66
N THR A 431 4.92 22.56 -28.92
CA THR A 431 3.87 22.79 -27.92
C THR A 431 3.91 21.73 -26.83
N LEU A 432 4.02 20.46 -27.24
CA LEU A 432 4.01 19.32 -26.33
C LEU A 432 5.31 19.19 -25.53
N VAL A 433 6.44 19.60 -26.11
CA VAL A 433 7.78 19.41 -25.50
C VAL A 433 8.41 20.71 -25.01
N ILE A 434 8.57 21.70 -25.88
CA ILE A 434 9.36 22.91 -25.57
C ILE A 434 8.60 23.87 -24.64
N GLU A 435 7.29 24.02 -24.88
CA GLU A 435 6.45 24.99 -24.17
C GLU A 435 5.78 24.41 -22.92
N LEU A 436 5.84 23.09 -22.74
CA LEU A 436 5.31 22.43 -21.55
C LEU A 436 6.11 22.83 -20.31
N LYS A 437 5.40 23.38 -19.31
CA LYS A 437 5.97 23.75 -18.01
C LYS A 437 5.79 22.57 -17.04
N PRO A 438 6.80 22.25 -16.19
CA PRO A 438 6.66 21.21 -15.16
C PRO A 438 5.40 21.37 -14.30
N ARG A 439 5.10 22.59 -13.84
CA ARG A 439 3.87 22.90 -13.08
C ARG A 439 2.56 22.53 -13.79
N VAL A 440 2.51 22.64 -15.12
CA VAL A 440 1.34 22.21 -15.90
C VAL A 440 1.37 20.70 -16.07
N ALA A 441 2.53 20.10 -16.30
CA ALA A 441 2.66 18.64 -16.40
C ALA A 441 2.20 17.93 -15.11
N VAL A 442 2.39 18.54 -13.94
CA VAL A 442 1.91 18.02 -12.64
C VAL A 442 0.38 17.88 -12.57
N THR A 443 -0.37 18.69 -13.31
CA THR A 443 -1.85 18.61 -13.35
C THR A 443 -2.37 17.63 -14.40
N LEU A 444 -1.47 16.97 -15.14
CA LEU A 444 -1.80 16.07 -16.24
C LEU A 444 -1.54 14.62 -15.84
N LEU A 445 -2.13 13.69 -16.60
CA LEU A 445 -1.81 12.27 -16.49
C LEU A 445 -0.29 12.06 -16.64
N PRO A 446 0.39 11.32 -15.73
CA PRO A 446 1.82 11.04 -15.85
C PRO A 446 2.15 10.35 -17.17
N GLY A 447 3.10 10.92 -17.92
CA GLY A 447 3.46 10.43 -19.26
C GLY A 447 2.49 10.81 -20.37
N LEU A 448 1.51 11.71 -20.13
CA LEU A 448 0.55 12.17 -21.16
C LEU A 448 1.22 12.63 -22.46
N PRO A 449 2.29 13.44 -22.45
CA PRO A 449 3.02 13.79 -23.67
C PRO A 449 3.48 12.57 -24.48
N ALA A 450 3.97 11.53 -23.81
CA ALA A 450 4.39 10.29 -24.47
C ALA A 450 3.20 9.53 -25.09
N TYR A 451 2.05 9.49 -24.41
CA TYR A 451 0.85 8.86 -24.98
C TYR A 451 0.31 9.62 -26.18
N ILE A 452 0.18 10.95 -26.10
CA ILE A 452 -0.26 11.77 -27.25
C ILE A 452 0.70 11.56 -28.44
N MET A 453 2.01 11.59 -28.20
CA MET A 453 3.01 11.34 -29.23
C MET A 453 2.87 9.95 -29.84
N PHE A 454 2.66 8.91 -29.02
CA PHE A 454 2.44 7.55 -29.51
C PHE A 454 1.14 7.41 -30.31
N MET A 455 0.05 8.05 -29.89
CA MET A 455 -1.22 8.06 -30.62
C MET A 455 -1.11 8.75 -31.99
N CYS A 456 -0.26 9.78 -32.11
CA CYS A 456 0.11 10.38 -33.39
C CYS A 456 0.93 9.42 -34.27
N ILE A 457 1.94 8.75 -33.70
CA ILE A 457 2.74 7.71 -34.40
C ILE A 457 1.84 6.59 -34.92
N ARG A 458 0.88 6.17 -34.11
CA ARG A 458 -0.07 5.12 -34.46
C ARG A 458 -1.00 5.53 -35.60
N HIS A 459 -1.42 6.79 -35.66
CA HIS A 459 -2.13 7.32 -36.81
C HIS A 459 -1.26 7.32 -38.07
N THR A 460 0.01 7.73 -37.98
CA THR A 460 0.93 7.72 -39.14
C THR A 460 1.19 6.32 -39.67
N ASP A 461 1.28 5.32 -38.78
CA ASP A 461 1.32 3.90 -39.14
C ASP A 461 0.02 3.46 -39.82
N TYR A 462 -1.14 3.83 -39.26
CA TYR A 462 -2.45 3.47 -39.81
C TYR A 462 -2.67 3.96 -41.26
N ILE A 463 -2.19 5.16 -41.59
CA ILE A 463 -2.25 5.71 -42.96
C ILE A 463 -1.05 5.31 -43.83
N ASN A 464 -0.10 4.56 -43.27
CA ASN A 464 1.13 4.10 -43.91
C ASN A 464 1.99 5.24 -44.50
N ASP A 465 2.18 6.31 -43.72
CA ASP A 465 2.99 7.49 -44.10
C ASP A 465 4.34 7.51 -43.36
N ASP A 466 5.36 6.96 -44.02
CA ASP A 466 6.72 6.76 -43.47
C ASP A 466 7.47 8.09 -43.27
N GLU A 467 7.30 9.05 -44.18
CA GLU A 467 7.93 10.37 -44.06
C GLU A 467 7.36 11.16 -42.88
N LYS A 468 6.06 11.02 -42.63
CA LYS A 468 5.39 11.67 -41.50
C LYS A 468 5.79 11.09 -40.15
N VAL A 469 5.97 9.77 -40.03
CA VAL A 469 6.47 9.17 -38.77
C VAL A 469 7.93 9.56 -38.51
N LYS A 470 8.78 9.58 -39.56
CA LYS A 470 10.17 10.08 -39.49
C LYS A 470 10.24 11.53 -39.02
N ALA A 471 9.46 12.41 -39.65
CA ALA A 471 9.41 13.83 -39.32
C ALA A 471 8.94 14.05 -37.87
N LEU A 472 7.91 13.32 -37.43
CA LEU A 472 7.37 13.40 -36.07
C LEU A 472 8.39 12.95 -35.01
N LEU A 473 9.02 11.78 -35.19
CA LEU A 473 10.03 11.27 -34.26
C LEU A 473 11.29 12.15 -34.23
N SER A 474 11.72 12.66 -35.39
CA SER A 474 12.82 13.63 -35.48
C SER A 474 12.48 14.95 -34.75
N ALA A 475 11.28 15.49 -34.95
CA ALA A 475 10.83 16.71 -34.28
C ALA A 475 10.76 16.52 -32.75
N PHE A 476 10.24 15.37 -32.28
CA PHE A 476 10.19 15.02 -30.86
C PHE A 476 11.60 14.91 -30.27
N THR A 477 12.46 14.08 -30.84
CA THR A 477 13.82 13.85 -30.33
C THR A 477 14.67 15.11 -30.30
N ASN A 478 14.58 15.96 -31.34
CA ASN A 478 15.27 17.24 -31.39
C ASN A 478 14.72 18.24 -30.35
N SER A 479 13.41 18.26 -30.13
CA SER A 479 12.78 19.10 -29.11
C SER A 479 13.18 18.70 -27.70
N VAL A 480 13.20 17.39 -27.40
CA VAL A 480 13.66 16.86 -26.10
C VAL A 480 15.13 17.24 -25.87
N LYS A 481 16.01 16.98 -26.84
CA LYS A 481 17.44 17.38 -26.77
C LYS A 481 17.60 18.88 -26.52
N LYS A 482 16.76 19.72 -27.15
CA LYS A 482 16.79 21.17 -26.99
C LYS A 482 16.34 21.61 -25.60
N VAL A 483 15.30 21.00 -25.03
CA VAL A 483 14.81 21.32 -23.68
C VAL A 483 15.85 20.95 -22.63
N ILE A 484 16.42 19.75 -22.71
CA ILE A 484 17.43 19.27 -21.76
C ILE A 484 18.69 20.12 -21.81
N LYS A 485 19.15 20.54 -23.01
CA LYS A 485 20.30 21.46 -23.13
C LYS A 485 20.00 22.86 -22.61
N LYS A 486 18.77 23.36 -22.75
CA LYS A 486 18.39 24.73 -22.37
C LYS A 486 18.06 24.87 -20.88
N ARG A 487 17.53 23.81 -20.26
CA ARG A 487 17.11 23.76 -18.85
C ARG A 487 17.88 22.67 -18.11
N TYR A 488 19.21 22.66 -18.27
CA TYR A 488 20.08 21.65 -17.66
C TYR A 488 20.21 21.81 -16.14
N ASP A 489 19.82 22.97 -15.62
CA ASP A 489 19.81 23.36 -14.21
C ASP A 489 18.46 23.09 -13.51
N ASP A 490 17.44 22.66 -14.26
CA ASP A 490 16.10 22.38 -13.74
C ASP A 490 15.85 20.86 -13.63
N PHE A 491 16.01 20.33 -12.42
CA PHE A 491 15.83 18.90 -12.12
C PHE A 491 14.45 18.38 -12.53
N GLU A 492 13.38 19.14 -12.28
CA GLU A 492 12.01 18.72 -12.60
C GLU A 492 11.83 18.56 -14.10
N THR A 493 12.38 19.48 -14.91
CA THR A 493 12.35 19.37 -16.37
C THR A 493 13.12 18.13 -16.84
N ILE A 494 14.29 17.84 -16.27
CA ILE A 494 15.10 16.66 -16.67
C ILE A 494 14.35 15.37 -16.30
N ALA A 495 13.81 15.26 -15.09
CA ALA A 495 13.05 14.11 -14.63
C ALA A 495 11.78 13.88 -15.47
N LEU A 496 11.04 14.96 -15.77
CA LEU A 496 9.85 14.91 -16.63
C LEU A 496 10.16 14.32 -18.01
N TRP A 497 11.24 14.77 -18.64
CA TRP A 497 11.60 14.32 -20.00
C TRP A 497 12.29 12.95 -20.02
N LEU A 498 12.97 12.56 -18.95
CA LEU A 498 13.42 11.18 -18.78
C LEU A 498 12.21 10.24 -18.76
N SER A 499 11.24 10.52 -17.89
CA SER A 499 10.01 9.73 -17.76
C SER A 499 9.23 9.63 -19.07
N ASN A 500 8.97 10.76 -19.74
CA ASN A 500 8.21 10.76 -20.99
C ASN A 500 8.97 10.04 -22.13
N THR A 501 10.29 10.13 -22.18
CA THR A 501 11.09 9.40 -23.18
C THR A 501 11.00 7.88 -22.93
N LEU A 502 11.13 7.45 -21.67
CA LEU A 502 10.98 6.05 -21.30
C LEU A 502 9.56 5.53 -21.56
N ARG A 503 8.54 6.31 -21.21
CA ARG A 503 7.14 5.96 -21.46
C ARG A 503 6.87 5.78 -22.95
N LEU A 504 7.42 6.65 -23.81
CA LEU A 504 7.28 6.51 -25.27
C LEU A 504 7.93 5.21 -25.76
N ILE A 505 9.14 4.89 -25.29
CA ILE A 505 9.82 3.61 -25.60
C ILE A 505 8.96 2.43 -25.15
N HIS A 506 8.38 2.49 -23.94
CA HIS A 506 7.51 1.44 -23.43
C HIS A 506 6.25 1.28 -24.27
N CYS A 507 5.58 2.36 -24.68
CA CYS A 507 4.44 2.31 -25.60
C CYS A 507 4.85 1.67 -26.94
N MET A 508 5.98 2.08 -27.51
CA MET A 508 6.48 1.50 -28.78
C MET A 508 6.83 0.01 -28.66
N LYS A 509 7.20 -0.48 -27.47
CA LYS A 509 7.38 -1.92 -27.20
C LYS A 509 6.04 -2.62 -27.00
N GLN A 510 5.17 -2.05 -26.18
CA GLN A 510 3.87 -2.61 -25.79
C GLN A 510 2.94 -2.83 -26.98
N TYR A 511 2.97 -1.91 -27.93
CA TYR A 511 2.14 -1.91 -29.13
C TYR A 511 2.94 -2.27 -30.40
N SER A 512 4.13 -2.85 -30.27
CA SER A 512 4.96 -3.24 -31.44
C SER A 512 4.36 -4.40 -32.26
N GLY A 513 3.50 -5.20 -31.66
CA GLY A 513 3.03 -6.47 -32.23
C GLY A 513 3.83 -7.69 -31.77
N ASP A 514 4.94 -7.50 -31.05
CA ASP A 514 5.77 -8.59 -30.52
C ASP A 514 5.12 -9.25 -29.30
N LYS A 515 4.99 -10.58 -29.33
CA LYS A 515 4.37 -11.39 -28.26
C LYS A 515 5.09 -11.23 -26.93
N ALA A 516 6.41 -11.00 -26.92
CA ALA A 516 7.17 -10.82 -25.69
C ALA A 516 6.68 -9.62 -24.86
N PHE A 517 6.17 -8.57 -25.52
CA PHE A 517 5.69 -7.35 -24.87
C PHE A 517 4.18 -7.30 -24.66
N GLN A 518 3.43 -8.29 -25.17
CA GLN A 518 1.96 -8.36 -25.09
C GLN A 518 1.43 -9.16 -23.89
N THR A 519 2.30 -9.81 -23.12
CA THR A 519 1.92 -10.70 -22.01
C THR A 519 1.01 -10.06 -20.97
N LYS A 520 1.17 -8.74 -20.74
CA LYS A 520 0.36 -7.96 -19.79
C LYS A 520 -0.72 -7.10 -20.45
N ASN A 521 -0.90 -7.20 -21.76
CA ASN A 521 -1.87 -6.37 -22.49
C ASN A 521 -3.29 -6.93 -22.41
N THR A 522 -4.26 -6.03 -22.34
CA THR A 522 -5.65 -6.39 -22.59
C THR A 522 -5.88 -6.73 -24.06
N ARG A 523 -6.98 -7.45 -24.36
CA ARG A 523 -7.37 -7.75 -25.75
C ARG A 523 -7.48 -6.47 -26.61
N LYS A 524 -8.06 -5.41 -26.04
CA LYS A 524 -8.25 -4.13 -26.75
C LYS A 524 -6.92 -3.41 -27.01
N GLN A 525 -5.99 -3.46 -26.08
CA GLN A 525 -4.62 -2.94 -26.30
C GLN A 525 -3.89 -3.71 -27.40
N ASN A 526 -4.08 -5.04 -27.48
CA ASN A 526 -3.50 -5.85 -28.55
C ASN A 526 -4.09 -5.55 -29.95
N ASP A 527 -5.33 -5.06 -30.01
CA ASP A 527 -5.98 -4.59 -31.25
C ASP A 527 -5.44 -3.23 -31.72
N GLN A 528 -4.78 -2.47 -30.83
CA GLN A 528 -4.19 -1.15 -31.08
C GLN A 528 -2.70 -1.21 -31.45
N ARG A 529 -2.14 -2.40 -31.71
CA ARG A 529 -0.76 -2.56 -32.17
C ARG A 529 -0.49 -1.84 -33.51
N LEU A 530 0.76 -1.45 -33.71
CA LEU A 530 1.28 -1.02 -35.01
C LEU A 530 1.15 -2.15 -36.03
N ARG A 531 0.90 -1.79 -37.29
CA ARG A 531 0.59 -2.74 -38.36
C ARG A 531 1.60 -2.73 -39.49
N TYR A 532 2.20 -1.58 -39.80
CA TYR A 532 2.99 -1.39 -41.02
C TYR A 532 4.46 -1.13 -40.73
N PHE A 533 4.78 -0.37 -39.68
CA PHE A 533 6.15 0.05 -39.38
C PHE A 533 6.79 -0.74 -38.24
N ASP A 534 8.01 -1.22 -38.47
CA ASP A 534 8.90 -1.64 -37.40
C ASP A 534 9.75 -0.46 -36.91
N LEU A 535 9.46 0.02 -35.70
CA LEU A 535 10.15 1.16 -35.11
C LEU A 535 11.35 0.77 -34.25
N SER A 536 11.93 -0.42 -34.43
CA SER A 536 13.06 -0.93 -33.65
C SER A 536 14.27 0.03 -33.61
N GLU A 537 14.66 0.59 -34.75
CA GLU A 537 15.78 1.54 -34.83
C GLU A 537 15.50 2.84 -34.04
N TYR A 538 14.26 3.34 -34.11
CA TYR A 538 13.83 4.50 -33.34
C TYR A 538 13.79 4.22 -31.84
N ARG A 539 13.43 3.00 -31.43
CA ARG A 539 13.49 2.60 -30.02
C ARG A 539 14.93 2.63 -29.51
N GLN A 540 15.91 2.20 -30.31
CA GLN A 540 17.32 2.29 -29.94
C GLN A 540 17.77 3.76 -29.83
N LEU A 541 17.43 4.61 -30.81
CA LEU A 541 17.74 6.03 -30.76
C LEU A 541 17.15 6.72 -29.52
N LEU A 542 15.89 6.42 -29.18
CA LEU A 542 15.26 6.94 -27.97
C LEU A 542 15.91 6.39 -26.70
N SER A 543 16.37 5.14 -26.72
CA SER A 543 17.11 4.54 -25.59
C SER A 543 18.44 5.28 -25.36
N ASP A 544 19.19 5.59 -26.41
CA ASP A 544 20.44 6.34 -26.30
C ASP A 544 20.19 7.76 -25.75
N ILE A 545 19.10 8.39 -26.18
CA ILE A 545 18.64 9.68 -25.63
C ILE A 545 18.26 9.54 -24.15
N ALA A 546 17.52 8.48 -23.76
CA ALA A 546 17.13 8.26 -22.38
C ALA A 546 18.35 8.06 -21.46
N VAL A 547 19.37 7.33 -21.91
CA VAL A 547 20.66 7.21 -21.19
C VAL A 547 21.33 8.58 -21.04
N TRP A 548 21.36 9.38 -22.10
CA TRP A 548 21.93 10.73 -22.06
C TRP A 548 21.19 11.66 -21.09
N ILE A 549 19.85 11.61 -21.05
CA ILE A 549 19.04 12.39 -20.09
C ILE A 549 19.28 11.89 -18.67
N TYR A 550 19.33 10.57 -18.45
CA TYR A 550 19.65 9.97 -17.16
C TYR A 550 21.01 10.43 -16.64
N GLN A 551 22.04 10.47 -17.48
CA GLN A 551 23.35 10.99 -17.10
C GLN A 551 23.32 12.50 -16.78
N ALA A 552 22.45 13.28 -17.42
CA ALA A 552 22.23 14.68 -17.04
C ALA A 552 21.54 14.79 -15.67
N LEU A 553 20.55 13.96 -15.39
CA LEU A 553 19.84 13.89 -14.12
C LEU A 553 20.79 13.57 -12.96
N ILE A 554 21.64 12.57 -13.11
CA ILE A 554 22.60 12.16 -12.08
C ILE A 554 23.63 13.25 -11.80
N ARG A 555 24.15 13.92 -12.85
CA ARG A 555 25.09 15.04 -12.66
C ARG A 555 24.47 16.21 -11.91
N HIS A 556 23.22 16.54 -12.23
CA HIS A 556 22.49 17.61 -11.51
C HIS A 556 22.26 17.24 -10.04
N LEU A 557 21.89 15.98 -9.78
CA LEU A 557 21.74 15.45 -8.43
C LEU A 557 23.07 15.51 -7.65
N GLU A 558 24.19 15.13 -8.28
CA GLU A 558 25.54 15.21 -7.72
C GLU A 558 25.90 16.65 -7.37
N GLU A 559 25.73 17.61 -8.30
CA GLU A 559 26.02 19.04 -8.09
C GLU A 559 25.23 19.63 -6.91
N LYS A 560 23.99 19.19 -6.71
CA LYS A 560 23.14 19.64 -5.59
C LYS A 560 23.47 19.00 -4.25
N ILE A 561 23.78 17.70 -4.25
CA ILE A 561 24.06 16.95 -3.03
C ILE A 561 25.49 17.24 -2.52
N GLN A 562 26.46 17.38 -3.40
CA GLN A 562 27.87 17.58 -3.07
C GLN A 562 28.14 18.68 -2.02
N PRO A 563 27.55 19.89 -2.08
CA PRO A 563 27.76 20.93 -1.08
C PRO A 563 27.07 20.65 0.27
N LEU A 564 26.06 19.76 0.30
CA LEU A 564 25.32 19.41 1.51
C LEU A 564 25.96 18.23 2.25
N VAL A 565 26.68 17.36 1.52
CA VAL A 565 27.34 16.17 2.09
C VAL A 565 28.37 16.54 3.15
N VAL A 566 29.26 17.50 2.87
CA VAL A 566 30.31 17.87 3.84
C VAL A 566 29.72 18.50 5.11
N PRO A 567 28.85 19.51 5.06
CA PRO A 567 28.25 20.07 6.27
C PRO A 567 27.38 19.08 7.05
N ALA A 568 26.61 18.23 6.35
CA ALA A 568 25.70 17.28 6.98
C ALA A 568 26.39 16.04 7.57
N ILE A 569 27.45 15.55 6.94
CA ILE A 569 28.12 14.30 7.31
C ILE A 569 29.41 14.57 8.10
N LEU A 570 30.08 15.70 7.88
CA LEU A 570 31.39 16.01 8.49
C LEU A 570 31.36 17.15 9.51
N GLU A 571 30.48 18.15 9.38
CA GLU A 571 30.59 19.39 10.18
C GLU A 571 29.46 19.62 11.20
N HIS A 572 28.33 18.92 11.11
CA HIS A 572 27.16 19.17 11.97
C HIS A 572 27.10 18.27 13.21
N GLU A 573 27.30 18.88 14.38
CA GLU A 573 27.14 18.28 15.71
C GLU A 573 25.70 18.49 16.23
N GLU A 574 24.95 17.41 16.49
CA GLU A 574 23.57 17.50 17.02
C GLU A 574 23.50 17.71 18.55
N VAL A 575 24.63 17.66 19.26
CA VAL A 575 24.67 17.72 20.72
C VAL A 575 25.15 19.09 21.20
N GLN A 576 24.23 20.00 21.49
CA GLN A 576 24.55 21.20 22.27
C GLN A 576 24.90 20.79 23.71
N GLY A 577 26.18 20.90 24.08
CA GLY A 577 26.62 20.73 25.47
C GLY A 577 28.03 20.17 25.70
N ILE A 578 28.73 19.68 24.67
CA ILE A 578 30.00 18.92 24.84
C ILE A 578 31.23 19.69 24.31
N SER A 579 31.10 20.96 23.92
CA SER A 579 32.29 21.80 23.65
C SER A 579 32.88 22.31 24.96
N GLY A 580 33.75 21.50 25.58
CA GLY A 580 34.71 21.90 26.61
C GLY A 580 35.79 22.83 26.05
N GLY A 581 35.42 23.98 25.51
CA GLY A 581 36.35 25.04 25.15
C GLY A 581 36.95 25.65 26.41
N LYS A 582 38.26 25.50 26.62
CA LYS A 582 39.00 26.24 27.66
C LYS A 582 38.63 27.73 27.63
N PRO A 583 38.40 28.39 28.78
CA PRO A 583 38.06 29.79 28.84
C PRO A 583 39.31 30.63 28.53
N GLY A 584 39.42 31.14 27.31
CA GLY A 584 40.52 32.02 26.95
C GLY A 584 40.52 32.41 25.48
N PHE A 585 39.68 33.38 25.11
CA PHE A 585 40.03 34.57 24.34
C PHE A 585 38.73 35.30 23.96
N ARG A 586 38.43 36.38 24.67
CA ARG A 586 37.45 37.40 24.24
C ARG A 586 37.84 37.90 22.86
N LYS A 587 37.07 37.58 21.81
CA LYS A 587 36.93 38.44 20.63
C LYS A 587 35.63 39.21 20.76
N ARG A 588 35.76 40.53 20.54
CA ARG A 588 34.76 41.57 20.80
C ARG A 588 33.50 41.32 19.95
N ALA A 589 32.34 41.45 20.58
CA ALA A 589 31.06 41.56 19.90
C ALA A 589 31.01 42.87 19.09
N SER A 590 30.73 42.76 17.79
CA SER A 590 30.03 43.80 17.05
C SER A 590 28.66 43.27 16.68
N SER A 591 27.65 44.02 17.10
CA SER A 591 26.22 43.82 16.90
C SER A 591 25.79 43.75 15.43
N VAL A 592 24.62 43.12 15.22
CA VAL A 592 23.65 43.25 14.12
C VAL A 592 23.50 41.98 13.28
N GLU A 593 22.60 41.09 13.71
CA GLU A 593 21.45 40.55 12.96
C GLU A 593 20.86 39.33 13.69
N SER A 594 19.53 39.30 13.80
CA SER A 594 18.75 38.23 14.44
C SER A 594 18.97 36.89 13.73
N PRO A 595 19.15 35.75 14.43
CA PRO A 595 19.32 34.47 13.75
C PRO A 595 17.95 33.97 13.25
N LYS A 596 17.78 33.88 11.93
CA LYS A 596 16.88 32.88 11.35
C LYS A 596 17.35 31.52 11.89
N GLU A 597 16.43 30.71 12.42
CA GLU A 597 16.71 29.32 12.78
C GLU A 597 17.43 28.64 11.62
N MET A 598 18.73 28.37 11.79
CA MET A 598 19.55 27.71 10.79
C MET A 598 19.11 26.25 10.77
N VAL A 599 18.47 25.81 9.69
CA VAL A 599 18.06 24.41 9.50
C VAL A 599 19.32 23.54 9.65
N LYS A 600 19.26 22.53 10.53
CA LYS A 600 20.34 21.57 10.78
C LYS A 600 20.85 20.98 9.44
N PRO A 601 22.15 21.07 9.11
CA PRO A 601 22.74 20.47 7.90
C PRO A 601 22.32 19.02 7.61
N THR A 602 22.21 18.15 8.62
CA THR A 602 21.68 16.77 8.50
C THR A 602 20.25 16.75 7.97
N THR A 603 19.40 17.63 8.52
CA THR A 603 18.01 17.81 8.09
C THR A 603 17.93 18.41 6.69
N ALA A 604 18.82 19.33 6.33
CA ALA A 604 18.89 19.92 4.99
C ALA A 604 19.25 18.89 3.91
N LEU A 605 20.22 18.01 4.17
CA LEU A 605 20.57 16.91 3.25
C LEU A 605 19.42 15.92 3.10
N LEU A 606 18.79 15.51 4.21
CA LEU A 606 17.65 14.59 4.20
C LEU A 606 16.44 15.21 3.47
N GLN A 607 16.17 16.50 3.70
CA GLN A 607 15.10 17.23 3.03
C GLN A 607 15.34 17.33 1.52
N GLU A 608 16.58 17.60 1.08
CA GLU A 608 16.91 17.65 -0.34
C GLU A 608 16.76 16.26 -0.98
N LEU A 609 17.33 15.21 -0.39
CA LEU A 609 17.19 13.82 -0.87
C LEU A 609 15.72 13.40 -0.97
N THR A 610 14.92 13.69 0.06
CA THR A 610 13.48 13.39 0.10
C THR A 610 12.73 14.17 -0.98
N THR A 611 13.10 15.42 -1.22
CA THR A 611 12.50 16.25 -2.27
C THR A 611 12.80 15.68 -3.65
N GLN A 612 14.05 15.30 -3.92
CA GLN A 612 14.44 14.69 -5.20
C GLN A 612 13.76 13.33 -5.40
N GLN A 613 13.66 12.48 -4.37
CA GLN A 613 12.92 11.22 -4.43
C GLN A 613 11.43 11.43 -4.73
N LYS A 614 10.78 12.40 -4.08
CA LYS A 614 9.37 12.73 -4.33
C LYS A 614 9.15 13.18 -5.77
N ILE A 615 10.04 14.00 -6.32
CA ILE A 615 9.97 14.45 -7.72
C ILE A 615 10.11 13.26 -8.68
N LEU A 616 11.08 12.37 -8.45
CA LEU A 616 11.29 11.18 -9.30
C LEU A 616 10.07 10.24 -9.27
N THR A 617 9.56 9.96 -8.06
CA THR A 617 8.36 9.14 -7.85
C THR A 617 7.14 9.75 -8.55
N PHE A 618 6.95 11.07 -8.40
CA PHE A 618 5.84 11.80 -8.99
C PHE A 618 5.83 11.69 -10.52
N TYR A 619 6.98 11.89 -11.17
CA TYR A 619 7.08 11.76 -12.62
C TYR A 619 7.12 10.29 -13.10
N GLY A 620 7.08 9.29 -12.20
CA GLY A 620 7.10 7.88 -12.56
C GLY A 620 8.47 7.38 -13.05
N VAL A 621 9.54 8.07 -12.65
CA VAL A 621 10.90 7.53 -12.74
C VAL A 621 11.11 6.68 -11.50
N ASP A 622 11.33 5.38 -11.69
CA ASP A 622 11.55 4.45 -10.58
C ASP A 622 12.74 4.92 -9.72
N PRO A 623 12.51 5.32 -8.45
CA PRO A 623 13.57 5.79 -7.57
C PRO A 623 14.62 4.72 -7.28
N GLU A 624 14.29 3.43 -7.39
CA GLU A 624 15.26 2.35 -7.23
C GLU A 624 16.34 2.38 -8.32
N ILE A 625 16.00 2.82 -9.54
CA ILE A 625 16.96 2.94 -10.64
C ILE A 625 17.94 4.10 -10.43
N VAL A 626 17.53 5.16 -9.72
CA VAL A 626 18.26 6.44 -9.64
C VAL A 626 18.97 6.64 -8.29
N LEU A 627 18.36 6.19 -7.19
CA LEU A 627 18.80 6.54 -5.82
C LEU A 627 19.34 5.36 -5.01
N GLN A 628 19.23 4.12 -5.49
CA GLN A 628 19.64 2.93 -4.74
C GLN A 628 21.12 2.96 -4.28
N PRO A 629 22.10 3.43 -5.09
CA PRO A 629 23.47 3.59 -4.61
C PRO A 629 23.60 4.62 -3.47
N ILE A 630 22.82 5.71 -3.52
CA ILE A 630 22.84 6.78 -2.51
C ILE A 630 22.18 6.30 -1.21
N ILE A 631 21.04 5.60 -1.31
CA ILE A 631 20.33 4.98 -0.19
C ILE A 631 21.22 3.95 0.50
N GLN A 632 21.90 3.09 -0.25
CA GLN A 632 22.82 2.11 0.32
C GLN A 632 24.06 2.74 0.95
N ALA A 633 24.58 3.86 0.40
CA ALA A 633 25.68 4.60 1.02
C ALA A 633 25.26 5.24 2.36
N ALA A 634 24.03 5.77 2.44
CA ALA A 634 23.48 6.29 3.69
C ALA A 634 23.26 5.18 4.73
N HIS A 635 22.71 4.02 4.32
CA HIS A 635 22.56 2.87 5.20
C HIS A 635 23.92 2.31 5.68
N LEU A 636 24.95 2.31 4.83
CA LEU A 636 26.31 1.90 5.21
C LEU A 636 26.91 2.82 6.31
N LEU A 637 26.66 4.12 6.22
CA LEU A 637 27.10 5.07 7.25
C LEU A 637 26.40 4.85 8.59
N GLN A 638 25.13 4.45 8.55
CA GLN A 638 24.28 4.21 9.73
C GLN A 638 24.43 2.80 10.32
N ALA A 639 24.96 1.84 9.57
CA ALA A 639 25.07 0.45 10.01
C ALA A 639 26.11 0.27 11.13
N ARG A 640 25.91 -0.78 11.93
CA ARG A 640 26.90 -1.25 12.92
C ARG A 640 28.11 -1.82 12.19
N LYS A 641 29.32 -1.54 12.69
CA LYS A 641 30.59 -1.94 12.07
C LYS A 641 31.36 -2.98 12.90
N ASN A 642 30.66 -3.97 13.45
CA ASN A 642 31.25 -5.07 14.24
C ASN A 642 31.59 -6.27 13.35
N GLU A 643 32.49 -7.16 13.79
CA GLU A 643 32.91 -8.31 12.97
C GLU A 643 31.77 -9.28 12.61
N GLU A 644 30.69 -9.32 13.39
CA GLU A 644 29.47 -10.11 13.13
C GLU A 644 28.59 -9.49 12.03
N ASP A 645 28.69 -8.16 11.82
CA ASP A 645 27.87 -7.41 10.87
C ASP A 645 28.44 -7.40 9.44
N VAL A 646 29.62 -8.00 9.22
CA VAL A 646 30.32 -8.02 7.92
C VAL A 646 29.41 -8.55 6.81
N ASP A 647 28.64 -9.60 7.10
CA ASP A 647 27.76 -10.26 6.14
C ASP A 647 26.57 -9.39 5.78
N SER A 648 25.92 -8.81 6.80
CA SER A 648 24.80 -7.88 6.63
C SER A 648 25.22 -6.63 5.85
N VAL A 649 26.39 -6.07 6.14
CA VAL A 649 26.93 -4.90 5.42
C VAL A 649 27.23 -5.23 3.96
N CYS A 650 27.79 -6.41 3.67
CA CYS A 650 28.06 -6.86 2.30
C CYS A 650 26.79 -7.19 1.50
N GLU A 651 25.72 -7.63 2.15
CA GLU A 651 24.42 -7.88 1.51
C GLU A 651 23.62 -6.60 1.27
N MET A 652 23.65 -5.68 2.24
CA MET A 652 22.97 -4.39 2.18
C MET A 652 23.52 -3.47 1.07
N CYS A 653 24.83 -3.52 0.81
CA CYS A 653 25.53 -2.65 -0.15
C CYS A 653 25.71 -3.28 -1.54
N SER A 654 24.66 -3.90 -2.09
CA SER A 654 24.70 -4.62 -3.38
C SER A 654 24.91 -3.76 -4.63
N ALA A 655 24.60 -2.47 -4.55
CA ALA A 655 24.73 -1.45 -5.59
C ALA A 655 25.96 -0.54 -5.39
N LEU A 656 26.78 -0.79 -4.36
CA LEU A 656 28.07 -0.14 -4.13
C LEU A 656 29.22 -1.09 -4.46
N THR A 657 30.29 -0.55 -5.04
CA THR A 657 31.51 -1.34 -5.27
C THR A 657 32.27 -1.61 -3.98
N PRO A 658 33.05 -2.69 -3.90
CA PRO A 658 33.97 -2.97 -2.81
C PRO A 658 34.88 -1.80 -2.44
N LEU A 659 35.41 -1.09 -3.45
CA LEU A 659 36.24 0.08 -3.25
C LEU A 659 35.47 1.25 -2.62
N GLN A 660 34.24 1.50 -3.03
CA GLN A 660 33.37 2.52 -2.43
C GLN A 660 33.03 2.19 -0.99
N ILE A 661 32.62 0.95 -0.71
CA ILE A 661 32.34 0.48 0.65
C ILE A 661 33.58 0.68 1.53
N CYS A 662 34.76 0.26 1.04
CA CYS A 662 36.02 0.46 1.77
C CYS A 662 36.37 1.93 1.95
N LYS A 663 36.13 2.78 0.95
CA LYS A 663 36.45 4.20 1.03
C LYS A 663 35.55 4.92 2.04
N ILE A 664 34.25 4.61 2.03
CA ILE A 664 33.28 5.12 3.01
C ILE A 664 33.68 4.66 4.42
N LEU A 665 34.00 3.38 4.60
CA LEU A 665 34.44 2.84 5.90
C LEU A 665 35.80 3.42 6.38
N ASN A 666 36.73 3.71 5.46
CA ASN A 666 38.03 4.32 5.79
C ASN A 666 37.94 5.82 6.10
N LEU A 667 36.99 6.52 5.48
CA LEU A 667 36.72 7.95 5.73
C LEU A 667 35.73 8.16 6.88
N TYR A 668 35.13 7.08 7.39
CA TYR A 668 34.22 7.13 8.53
C TYR A 668 34.97 7.64 9.76
N THR A 669 34.51 8.76 10.29
CA THR A 669 35.06 9.38 11.48
C THR A 669 33.98 9.30 12.56
N PRO A 670 34.09 8.39 13.54
CA PRO A 670 33.06 8.26 14.59
C PRO A 670 32.99 9.51 15.45
N VAL A 671 31.82 9.77 16.01
CA VAL A 671 31.60 10.79 17.05
C VAL A 671 32.19 10.27 18.37
N ASP A 672 33.03 11.04 19.05
CA ASP A 672 33.77 10.59 20.23
C ASP A 672 32.87 10.12 21.41
N GLU A 673 33.44 9.20 22.20
CA GLU A 673 32.95 8.47 23.41
C GLU A 673 31.88 7.36 23.24
N PHE A 674 31.05 7.35 22.19
CA PHE A 674 29.99 6.33 22.05
C PHE A 674 30.09 5.41 20.83
N GLU A 675 30.96 5.71 19.87
CA GLU A 675 31.19 4.85 18.70
C GLU A 675 32.69 4.62 18.49
N GLN A 676 33.09 3.36 18.33
CA GLN A 676 34.49 3.03 18.07
C GLN A 676 34.82 3.30 16.60
N ARG A 677 36.05 3.75 16.33
CA ARG A 677 36.57 3.81 14.96
C ARG A 677 36.40 2.47 14.30
N VAL A 678 35.98 2.49 13.04
CA VAL A 678 35.80 1.26 12.25
C VAL A 678 37.09 0.44 12.36
N PRO A 679 37.03 -0.78 12.93
CA PRO A 679 38.22 -1.57 13.13
C PRO A 679 38.89 -1.89 11.80
N VAL A 680 40.23 -1.77 11.75
CA VAL A 680 41.00 -2.14 10.54
C VAL A 680 40.79 -3.62 10.21
N THR A 681 40.51 -4.47 11.20
CA THR A 681 40.16 -5.88 11.01
C THR A 681 38.80 -6.05 10.33
N PHE A 682 37.78 -5.27 10.71
CA PHE A 682 36.48 -5.23 10.07
C PHE A 682 36.60 -4.82 8.59
N ILE A 683 37.34 -3.74 8.30
CA ILE A 683 37.59 -3.29 6.91
C ILE A 683 38.29 -4.38 6.10
N ARG A 684 39.27 -5.10 6.68
CA ARG A 684 39.95 -6.22 6.01
C ARG A 684 39.01 -7.40 5.75
N LYS A 685 38.11 -7.75 6.69
CA LYS A 685 37.13 -8.83 6.50
C LYS A 685 36.11 -8.48 5.42
N VAL A 686 35.58 -7.26 5.44
CA VAL A 686 34.71 -6.71 4.38
C VAL A 686 35.46 -6.72 3.04
N GLN A 687 36.73 -6.30 2.99
CA GLN A 687 37.56 -6.37 1.78
C GLN A 687 37.75 -7.78 1.24
N THR A 688 38.02 -8.76 2.10
CA THR A 688 38.22 -10.16 1.69
C THR A 688 36.93 -10.74 1.12
N LYS A 689 35.81 -10.56 1.83
CA LYS A 689 34.49 -11.05 1.39
C LYS A 689 34.01 -10.38 0.09
N LEU A 690 34.34 -9.11 -0.10
CA LEU A 690 33.99 -8.37 -1.32
C LEU A 690 34.98 -8.61 -2.48
N LYS A 691 36.24 -8.98 -2.20
CA LYS A 691 37.21 -9.41 -3.23
C LYS A 691 36.82 -10.74 -3.88
N GLU A 692 36.18 -11.64 -3.13
CA GLU A 692 35.59 -12.86 -3.69
C GLU A 692 34.49 -12.56 -4.73
N LYS A 693 33.92 -11.34 -4.71
CA LYS A 693 32.81 -10.90 -5.58
C LYS A 693 33.19 -10.02 -6.78
N GLN A 694 34.45 -9.67 -7.05
CA GLN A 694 34.77 -8.79 -8.19
C GLN A 694 35.97 -9.16 -9.08
N THR A 695 35.69 -9.12 -10.39
CA THR A 695 36.61 -8.87 -11.50
C THR A 695 37.10 -7.41 -11.51
N LEU A 696 38.36 -7.21 -11.92
CA LEU A 696 39.17 -6.01 -11.70
C LEU A 696 38.81 -4.77 -12.56
N LEU A 697 38.77 -3.62 -11.87
CA LEU A 697 38.87 -2.19 -12.27
C LEU A 697 37.61 -1.48 -12.78
N MET A 698 37.32 -0.27 -12.24
CA MET A 698 37.20 0.97 -13.03
C MET A 698 37.00 2.28 -12.22
N ASP A 699 37.12 3.38 -12.99
CA ASP A 699 37.34 4.83 -12.76
C ASP A 699 36.30 5.58 -11.89
N ILE A 700 36.72 6.67 -11.23
CA ILE A 700 35.88 7.56 -10.39
C ILE A 700 34.94 8.43 -11.27
N LYS A 701 35.14 8.45 -12.60
CA LYS A 701 34.21 9.02 -13.59
C LYS A 701 33.20 8.01 -14.15
N TYR A 702 33.11 6.81 -13.57
CA TYR A 702 32.31 5.72 -14.13
C TYR A 702 30.81 5.91 -13.86
N PHE A 703 30.04 6.03 -14.95
CA PHE A 703 28.59 5.88 -14.91
C PHE A 703 28.23 4.40 -14.94
N TYR A 704 27.41 3.94 -13.99
CA TYR A 704 26.83 2.59 -14.07
C TYR A 704 26.00 2.46 -15.35
N PRO A 705 26.13 1.36 -16.12
CA PRO A 705 25.29 1.12 -17.27
C PRO A 705 23.84 0.96 -16.82
N VAL A 706 23.03 1.99 -17.04
CA VAL A 706 21.62 1.99 -16.70
C VAL A 706 20.87 1.02 -17.62
N ARG A 707 20.08 0.12 -17.04
CA ARG A 707 19.20 -0.78 -17.79
C ARG A 707 17.75 -0.41 -17.51
N PHE A 708 17.08 0.13 -18.52
CA PHE A 708 15.65 0.43 -18.41
C PHE A 708 14.82 -0.83 -18.63
N VAL A 709 14.24 -1.35 -17.55
CA VAL A 709 13.34 -2.51 -17.58
C VAL A 709 12.03 -2.12 -18.27
N TYR A 710 11.47 -3.05 -19.06
CA TYR A 710 10.20 -2.81 -19.73
C TYR A 710 9.04 -2.71 -18.72
N ASN A 711 8.30 -1.60 -18.78
CA ASN A 711 7.14 -1.34 -17.92
C ASN A 711 5.88 -1.02 -18.76
N PRO A 712 4.98 -2.00 -19.00
CA PRO A 712 3.75 -1.78 -19.77
C PRO A 712 2.79 -0.82 -19.06
N SER A 713 1.98 -0.10 -19.84
CA SER A 713 0.94 0.77 -19.32
C SER A 713 -0.42 0.07 -19.25
N ILE A 714 -1.17 0.32 -18.20
CA ILE A 714 -2.58 -0.10 -18.07
C ILE A 714 -3.55 0.91 -18.71
N ILE A 715 -3.06 2.07 -19.15
CA ILE A 715 -3.91 3.13 -19.70
C ILE A 715 -4.46 2.73 -21.07
N CYS A 716 -5.77 2.95 -21.25
CA CYS A 716 -6.52 2.74 -22.48
C CYS A 716 -6.38 3.96 -23.40
N LEU A 717 -5.81 3.79 -24.59
CA LEU A 717 -5.53 4.90 -25.52
C LEU A 717 -6.81 5.57 -26.03
N GLU A 718 -7.90 4.81 -26.16
CA GLU A 718 -9.22 5.29 -26.57
C GLU A 718 -9.82 6.33 -25.61
N ASP A 719 -9.44 6.29 -24.34
CA ASP A 719 -9.99 7.12 -23.28
C ASP A 719 -9.16 8.41 -23.07
N ILE A 720 -8.00 8.51 -23.73
CA ILE A 720 -7.12 9.69 -23.63
C ILE A 720 -7.71 10.83 -24.46
N ASP A 721 -8.02 11.95 -23.82
CA ASP A 721 -8.36 13.22 -24.46
C ASP A 721 -7.21 14.22 -24.33
N VAL A 722 -7.17 15.20 -25.24
CA VAL A 722 -6.19 16.28 -25.20
C VAL A 722 -6.73 17.41 -24.33
N PRO A 723 -6.08 17.74 -23.19
CA PRO A 723 -6.53 18.84 -22.35
C PRO A 723 -6.33 20.20 -23.04
N ASP A 724 -7.31 21.10 -22.91
CA ASP A 724 -7.30 22.43 -23.57
C ASP A 724 -6.08 23.27 -23.19
N VAL A 725 -5.52 23.05 -21.99
CA VAL A 725 -4.30 23.73 -21.52
C VAL A 725 -3.09 23.50 -22.43
N LEU A 726 -3.04 22.36 -23.14
CA LEU A 726 -1.97 22.04 -24.09
C LEU A 726 -2.13 22.77 -25.43
N LYS A 727 -3.31 23.34 -25.74
CA LYS A 727 -3.59 24.11 -26.97
C LYS A 727 -3.29 23.37 -28.28
N LEU A 728 -3.32 22.03 -28.29
CA LEU A 728 -3.05 21.19 -29.47
C LEU A 728 -4.30 21.02 -30.35
N HIS A 729 -4.92 22.13 -30.76
CA HIS A 729 -6.15 22.17 -31.54
C HIS A 729 -6.03 21.57 -32.96
N MET A 730 -4.81 21.38 -33.45
CA MET A 730 -4.54 20.70 -34.72
C MET A 730 -4.65 19.17 -34.64
N LEU A 731 -4.76 18.59 -33.43
CA LEU A 731 -4.95 17.15 -33.24
C LEU A 731 -6.44 16.80 -33.30
N GLU A 732 -6.80 15.84 -34.13
CA GLU A 732 -8.14 15.29 -34.22
C GLU A 732 -8.16 13.86 -33.68
N LYS A 733 -9.02 13.60 -32.68
CA LYS A 733 -9.16 12.26 -32.08
C LYS A 733 -9.91 11.33 -33.04
N ILE A 734 -9.31 10.17 -33.31
CA ILE A 734 -9.84 9.08 -34.15
C ILE A 734 -10.11 7.84 -33.31
#